data_AF-A0A5Q2NXE4-F1
#
_entry.id   AF-A0A5Q2NXE4-F1
#
_cell.length_a   1.000
_cell.length_b   1.000
_cell.length_c   1.000
_cell.angle_alpha   90.00
_cell.angle_beta   90.00
_cell.angle_gamma   90.00
#
_symmetry.space_group_name_H-M   'P 1'
#
loop_
_entity.id
_entity.type
_entity.pdbx_description
1 polymer ?
#
loop_
_entity_poly.entity_id
_entity_poly.type
_entity_poly.pdbx_seq_one_letter_code
_entity_poly.pdbx_strand_id
1 'polypeptide(L)'
;MEFSQKIRNLRNKAQETQAANKIIDMLTELKLKNDETTSYRWIWELIQNAKDVVNTSGMVDIIINFDEGNKTVEFKHNGKLFSTENIVFLIEQVSTKDRTITNEKNKKTTGKFGTGFLTTHLLSEKVRVSGYLQDAGESPCSFNVILDRSGMDQQSIISAIQESCSQLDKNTTITTDKTINDEDFNTCFTYVLDESGVSTAKKGLKNLLIAAPYVFAFVPEIGSITVTSGQYIQKISRGRMIETELEDASVTNVVIATKGMTKDRYIFVLGTNDLSVAVEVEQQAGNNFTTKYDTQLPKIFCDFPLLGTNDFSFPVVVNSPKFNPTEPRNGIHLTDKVHKQIAENKQILMEASLFYVKIVDYFLEKEYEGIYNITKIPEQPAKDWLSKEWFEQEIINKLKSHIIEIPLISTHNAGKMPLIDEWGGTGVFIPKDLDETLRAKVWTLSSKLIPHMITKREELECWYNSLWEECRNYGLLDLINRVEAFENISELSKHLNGNVTDWLNELLALFYSNEYLYTNNLGRSPRILPNQYGEFRTLDEVSLDCGIDEIYKDISTVLNFDFKIELLDREINSEFLANLKKLTLDDVFSEILKKLHRSHPSAEDFYKSIISLQAKQNSEQNDFLDLVYELQGKDAWIRNSVSKHSQELLKLALKFWREKITKDISSYESIRIFASSFNFASEHEAMMWVSNFVRILVKYEQDGLLDRIAILPDQYGNFKMRAELSLDSGEIDEILKDASKYAGYDVRKTLLSKDIILDLPENRTVYLENISEKITQYVKENKNSIGHNDIDVKEVFNKTYLWLRENLANEKVKKCFKELSTNLHWFYNDNDIAENMSKIEEYNDILEKYGVSGVQELEQILSRSNVESSSSKTVEISMEILAQWGISTEEDLNRALANNVFGPEFIHDSKRNSELFSYVQDILERSKNKILEFLDKKKSEYDVSDPIRISNTIFVIKKHGTEIYLITRPSDYGQIILYYDTELDMLDYEKDCELWVEDDKSEPQKITFGKILKLTGVNKIPLRSIREK
;
A
#
# COMPACT_ATOMS: atom_id res chain seq x y z
N MET A 1 10.73 -10.28 -114.38
CA MET A 1 9.94 -9.85 -113.20
C MET A 1 9.44 -8.44 -113.46
N GLU A 2 8.12 -8.26 -113.52
CA GLU A 2 7.48 -6.94 -113.66
C GLU A 2 7.79 -6.04 -112.44
N PHE A 3 7.85 -4.72 -112.66
CA PHE A 3 8.09 -3.74 -111.60
C PHE A 3 7.06 -3.82 -110.45
N SER A 4 5.83 -4.24 -110.75
CA SER A 4 4.76 -4.54 -109.78
C SER A 4 5.20 -5.58 -108.73
N GLN A 5 5.82 -6.68 -109.19
CA GLN A 5 6.33 -7.74 -108.32
C GLN A 5 7.52 -7.24 -107.47
N LYS A 6 8.40 -6.40 -108.03
CA LYS A 6 9.50 -5.77 -107.27
C LYS A 6 8.99 -4.84 -106.18
N ILE A 7 7.97 -4.00 -106.46
CA ILE A 7 7.36 -3.10 -105.47
C ILE A 7 6.67 -3.90 -104.37
N ARG A 8 5.92 -4.96 -104.71
CA ARG A 8 5.27 -5.83 -103.73
C ARG A 8 6.30 -6.54 -102.83
N ASN A 9 7.36 -7.09 -103.42
CA ASN A 9 8.44 -7.73 -102.67
C ASN A 9 9.19 -6.73 -101.76
N LEU A 10 9.42 -5.49 -102.22
CA LEU A 10 10.04 -4.44 -101.40
C LEU A 10 9.14 -4.00 -100.24
N ARG A 11 7.82 -3.87 -100.46
CA ARG A 11 6.85 -3.54 -99.39
C ARG A 11 6.77 -4.65 -98.35
N ASN A 12 6.66 -5.91 -98.78
CA ASN A 12 6.67 -7.06 -97.87
C ASN A 12 7.97 -7.10 -97.05
N LYS A 13 9.13 -6.96 -97.72
CA LYS A 13 10.43 -6.92 -97.04
C LYS A 13 10.53 -5.76 -96.04
N ALA A 14 10.01 -4.58 -96.38
CA ALA A 14 10.00 -3.43 -95.48
C ALA A 14 9.09 -3.67 -94.26
N GLN A 15 7.93 -4.30 -94.43
CA GLN A 15 7.02 -4.68 -93.34
C GLN A 15 7.67 -5.70 -92.41
N GLU A 16 8.28 -6.77 -92.93
CA GLU A 16 9.02 -7.76 -92.15
C GLU A 16 10.19 -7.14 -91.38
N THR A 17 10.94 -6.23 -92.04
CA THR A 17 12.05 -5.48 -91.47
C THR A 17 11.59 -4.61 -90.29
N GLN A 18 10.45 -3.94 -90.44
CA GLN A 18 9.86 -3.09 -89.40
C GLN A 18 9.34 -3.93 -88.22
N ALA A 19 8.68 -5.06 -88.50
CA ALA A 19 8.23 -6.00 -87.49
C ALA A 19 9.40 -6.56 -86.68
N ALA A 20 10.48 -6.98 -87.35
CA ALA A 20 11.68 -7.52 -86.71
C ALA A 20 12.36 -6.49 -85.80
N ASN A 21 12.54 -5.24 -86.25
CA ASN A 21 13.12 -4.17 -85.41
C ASN A 21 12.26 -3.89 -84.19
N LYS A 22 10.93 -3.80 -84.36
CA LYS A 22 10.01 -3.58 -83.24
C LYS A 22 10.09 -4.71 -82.21
N ILE A 23 10.17 -5.96 -82.65
CA ILE A 23 10.34 -7.13 -81.77
C ILE A 23 11.66 -7.02 -80.99
N ILE A 24 12.78 -6.71 -81.67
CA ILE A 24 14.11 -6.58 -81.06
C ILE A 24 14.13 -5.47 -80.02
N ASP A 25 13.61 -4.28 -80.36
CA ASP A 25 13.61 -3.11 -79.47
C ASP A 25 12.80 -3.41 -78.21
N MET A 26 11.60 -3.97 -78.36
CA MET A 26 10.72 -4.29 -77.23
C MET A 26 11.26 -5.45 -76.38
N LEU A 27 11.84 -6.50 -76.96
CA LEU A 27 12.47 -7.58 -76.19
C LEU A 27 13.70 -7.10 -75.43
N THR A 28 14.52 -6.25 -76.06
CA THR A 28 15.67 -5.62 -75.40
C THR A 28 15.21 -4.78 -74.21
N GLU A 29 14.17 -3.95 -74.40
CA GLU A 29 13.60 -3.14 -73.33
C GLU A 29 13.04 -4.01 -72.18
N LEU A 30 12.31 -5.09 -72.51
CA LEU A 30 11.78 -6.04 -71.54
C LEU A 30 12.89 -6.74 -70.74
N LYS A 31 13.98 -7.15 -71.39
CA LYS A 31 15.14 -7.77 -70.74
C LYS A 31 15.89 -6.80 -69.84
N LEU A 32 16.10 -5.55 -70.29
CA LEU A 32 16.81 -4.52 -69.52
C LEU A 32 16.00 -4.03 -68.31
N LYS A 33 14.68 -4.01 -68.41
CA LYS A 33 13.76 -3.59 -67.33
C LYS A 33 13.21 -4.77 -66.52
N ASN A 34 13.75 -5.99 -66.69
CA ASN A 34 13.26 -7.18 -66.01
C ASN A 34 13.60 -7.14 -64.52
N ASP A 35 12.72 -6.54 -63.73
CA ASP A 35 12.73 -6.60 -62.28
C ASP A 35 11.76 -7.67 -61.75
N GLU A 36 11.68 -7.83 -60.42
CA GLU A 36 10.75 -8.80 -59.82
C GLU A 36 9.29 -8.55 -60.21
N THR A 37 8.88 -7.29 -60.39
CA THR A 37 7.49 -6.94 -60.72
C THR A 37 7.13 -7.30 -62.16
N THR A 38 8.10 -7.21 -63.06
CA THR A 38 7.97 -7.56 -64.48
C THR A 38 7.81 -9.08 -64.67
N SER A 39 8.41 -9.89 -63.77
CA SER A 39 8.35 -11.35 -63.82
C SER A 39 6.94 -11.95 -63.63
N TYR A 40 5.99 -11.20 -63.05
CA TYR A 40 4.60 -11.64 -62.90
C TYR A 40 3.72 -11.31 -64.10
N ARG A 41 4.16 -10.40 -64.98
CA ARG A 41 3.31 -9.77 -66.00
C ARG A 41 2.75 -10.76 -67.02
N TRP A 42 3.55 -11.76 -67.40
CA TRP A 42 3.20 -12.72 -68.44
C TRP A 42 1.84 -13.41 -68.20
N ILE A 43 1.54 -13.74 -66.94
CA ILE A 43 0.34 -14.54 -66.62
C ILE A 43 -0.92 -13.71 -66.78
N TRP A 44 -0.86 -12.45 -66.34
CA TRP A 44 -1.97 -11.51 -66.43
C TRP A 44 -2.22 -11.06 -67.86
N GLU A 45 -1.17 -10.93 -68.69
CA GLU A 45 -1.31 -10.64 -70.12
C GLU A 45 -1.97 -11.81 -70.86
N LEU A 46 -1.67 -13.06 -70.51
CA LEU A 46 -2.36 -14.23 -71.07
C LEU A 46 -3.81 -14.33 -70.62
N ILE A 47 -4.09 -14.09 -69.34
CA ILE A 47 -5.47 -14.07 -68.81
C ILE A 47 -6.28 -12.93 -69.44
N GLN A 48 -5.67 -11.77 -69.66
CA GLN A 48 -6.30 -10.65 -70.35
C GLN A 48 -6.60 -10.97 -71.81
N ASN A 49 -5.68 -11.63 -72.52
CA ASN A 49 -5.94 -12.09 -73.89
C ASN A 49 -7.12 -13.08 -73.91
N ALA A 50 -7.21 -13.99 -72.93
CA ALA A 50 -8.33 -14.91 -72.81
C ALA A 50 -9.67 -14.19 -72.50
N LYS A 51 -9.64 -13.19 -71.60
CA LYS A 51 -10.79 -12.32 -71.26
C LYS A 51 -11.37 -11.64 -72.51
N ASP A 52 -10.53 -11.19 -73.42
CA ASP A 52 -10.97 -10.47 -74.63
C ASP A 52 -11.70 -11.36 -75.64
N VAL A 53 -11.60 -12.68 -75.50
CA VAL A 53 -12.17 -13.68 -76.42
C VAL A 53 -13.13 -14.64 -75.72
N VAL A 54 -14.00 -14.15 -74.82
CA VAL A 54 -15.04 -15.00 -74.18
C VAL A 54 -15.87 -15.81 -75.18
N ASN A 55 -16.22 -17.04 -74.81
CA ASN A 55 -17.02 -17.94 -75.65
C ASN A 55 -18.52 -17.56 -75.61
N THR A 56 -19.41 -18.42 -76.14
CA THR A 56 -20.84 -18.12 -76.21
C THR A 56 -21.53 -17.96 -74.85
N SER A 57 -20.94 -18.50 -73.76
CA SER A 57 -21.42 -18.28 -72.39
C SER A 57 -21.18 -16.86 -71.87
N GLY A 58 -20.33 -16.08 -72.56
CA GLY A 58 -19.86 -14.79 -72.08
C GLY A 58 -18.74 -14.87 -71.04
N MET A 59 -18.22 -16.08 -70.75
CA MET A 59 -17.10 -16.32 -69.86
C MET A 59 -15.95 -17.06 -70.57
N VAL A 60 -14.81 -17.16 -69.88
CA VAL A 60 -13.68 -18.00 -70.27
C VAL A 60 -13.13 -18.78 -69.08
N ASP A 61 -12.87 -20.06 -69.27
CA ASP A 61 -12.13 -20.93 -68.37
C ASP A 61 -10.69 -21.10 -68.84
N ILE A 62 -9.79 -21.16 -67.87
CA ILE A 62 -8.35 -21.16 -68.11
C ILE A 62 -7.72 -22.36 -67.38
N ILE A 63 -6.83 -23.08 -68.05
CA ILE A 63 -5.96 -24.10 -67.48
C ILE A 63 -4.50 -23.69 -67.66
N ILE A 64 -3.73 -23.73 -66.58
CA ILE A 64 -2.29 -23.43 -66.57
C ILE A 64 -1.56 -24.66 -66.03
N ASN A 65 -0.85 -25.37 -66.90
CA ASN A 65 -0.05 -26.53 -66.51
C ASN A 65 1.42 -26.13 -66.40
N PHE A 66 2.01 -26.32 -65.24
CA PHE A 66 3.43 -26.10 -65.01
C PHE A 66 4.13 -27.43 -64.72
N ASP A 67 5.07 -27.80 -65.59
CA ASP A 67 5.91 -28.98 -65.40
C ASP A 67 7.35 -28.54 -65.18
N GLU A 68 7.77 -28.52 -63.92
CA GLU A 68 9.14 -28.15 -63.55
C GLU A 68 10.17 -29.15 -64.09
N GLY A 69 9.84 -30.44 -64.15
CA GLY A 69 10.74 -31.50 -64.59
C GLY A 69 11.02 -31.41 -66.09
N ASN A 70 9.98 -31.18 -66.89
CA ASN A 70 10.09 -30.98 -68.33
C ASN A 70 10.40 -29.52 -68.72
N LYS A 71 10.47 -28.61 -67.74
CA LYS A 71 10.65 -27.16 -67.92
C LYS A 71 9.64 -26.59 -68.93
N THR A 72 8.34 -26.85 -68.73
CA THR A 72 7.29 -26.33 -69.62
C THR A 72 6.17 -25.63 -68.86
N VAL A 73 5.56 -24.64 -69.50
CA VAL A 73 4.28 -24.04 -69.10
C VAL A 73 3.31 -24.15 -70.26
N GLU A 74 2.13 -24.70 -70.02
CA GLU A 74 1.01 -24.67 -70.97
C GLU A 74 -0.08 -23.75 -70.43
N PHE A 75 -0.46 -22.75 -71.21
CA PHE A 75 -1.63 -21.91 -70.95
C PHE A 75 -2.72 -22.25 -71.96
N LYS A 76 -3.88 -22.66 -71.45
CA LYS A 76 -5.01 -23.16 -72.23
C LYS A 76 -6.28 -22.37 -71.88
N HIS A 77 -7.11 -22.07 -72.87
CA HIS A 77 -8.44 -21.49 -72.61
C HIS A 77 -9.51 -21.99 -73.59
N ASN A 78 -10.77 -21.92 -73.17
CA ASN A 78 -11.96 -22.31 -73.95
C ASN A 78 -12.71 -21.13 -74.59
N GLY A 79 -12.08 -19.95 -74.64
CA GLY A 79 -12.57 -18.79 -75.39
C GLY A 79 -12.69 -19.04 -76.90
N LYS A 80 -13.10 -18.01 -77.65
CA LYS A 80 -13.26 -18.05 -79.12
C LYS A 80 -12.00 -18.54 -79.83
N LEU A 81 -12.23 -19.20 -80.95
CA LEU A 81 -11.19 -19.70 -81.86
C LEU A 81 -10.42 -18.54 -82.51
N PHE A 82 -9.23 -18.85 -83.05
CA PHE A 82 -8.47 -17.86 -83.82
C PHE A 82 -9.16 -17.56 -85.14
N SER A 83 -9.11 -16.31 -85.59
CA SER A 83 -9.28 -15.97 -87.00
C SER A 83 -7.92 -16.02 -87.71
N THR A 84 -7.92 -16.12 -89.04
CA THR A 84 -6.68 -16.01 -89.84
C THR A 84 -5.96 -14.70 -89.56
N GLU A 85 -6.73 -13.61 -89.43
CA GLU A 85 -6.20 -12.30 -89.08
C GLU A 85 -5.49 -12.30 -87.72
N ASN A 86 -6.11 -12.87 -86.68
CA ASN A 86 -5.58 -12.86 -85.32
C ASN A 86 -4.25 -13.63 -85.22
N ILE A 87 -4.14 -14.80 -85.87
CA ILE A 87 -2.90 -15.60 -85.81
C ILE A 87 -1.76 -14.95 -86.61
N VAL A 88 -2.06 -14.36 -87.77
CA VAL A 88 -1.05 -13.64 -88.58
C VAL A 88 -0.55 -12.41 -87.82
N PHE A 89 -1.43 -11.64 -87.17
CA PHE A 89 -1.02 -10.49 -86.36
C PHE A 89 -0.21 -10.88 -85.13
N LEU A 90 -0.46 -12.06 -84.55
CA LEU A 90 0.37 -12.62 -83.49
C LEU A 90 1.80 -12.95 -83.99
N ILE A 91 1.91 -13.54 -85.19
CA ILE A 91 3.19 -13.90 -85.82
C ILE A 91 3.98 -12.65 -86.24
N GLU A 92 3.33 -11.70 -86.92
CA GLU A 92 3.98 -10.50 -87.46
C GLU A 92 4.07 -9.33 -86.45
N GLN A 93 3.45 -9.46 -85.27
CA GLN A 93 3.44 -8.41 -84.24
C GLN A 93 2.86 -7.06 -84.73
N VAL A 94 1.84 -7.15 -85.58
CA VAL A 94 1.07 -6.02 -86.11
C VAL A 94 -0.01 -5.65 -85.10
N SER A 95 -0.07 -4.37 -84.72
CA SER A 95 -1.08 -3.86 -83.78
C SER A 95 -2.17 -3.15 -84.57
N THR A 96 -3.38 -3.71 -84.59
CA THR A 96 -4.46 -3.27 -85.49
C THR A 96 -5.68 -2.66 -84.81
N LYS A 97 -5.70 -2.50 -83.48
CA LYS A 97 -6.79 -1.74 -82.84
C LYS A 97 -6.64 -0.26 -83.17
N ASP A 98 -7.42 0.12 -84.18
CA ASP A 98 -7.62 1.45 -84.71
C ASP A 98 -7.87 2.49 -83.60
N ARG A 99 -7.28 3.68 -83.74
CA ARG A 99 -7.51 4.81 -82.81
C ARG A 99 -8.86 5.49 -83.03
N THR A 100 -9.71 4.94 -83.89
CA THR A 100 -11.01 5.49 -84.22
C THR A 100 -12.03 5.08 -83.16
N ILE A 101 -12.59 6.09 -82.50
CA ILE A 101 -13.75 5.99 -81.63
C ILE A 101 -14.89 5.47 -82.52
N THR A 102 -15.16 4.17 -82.49
CA THR A 102 -16.42 3.65 -83.00
C THR A 102 -17.49 3.93 -81.95
N ASN A 103 -18.41 4.81 -82.32
CA ASN A 103 -19.66 5.02 -81.60
C ASN A 103 -20.44 3.71 -81.62
N GLU A 104 -20.28 2.87 -80.61
CA GLU A 104 -21.31 2.03 -79.97
C GLU A 104 -20.65 1.14 -78.90
N LYS A 105 -21.08 1.37 -77.65
CA LYS A 105 -20.60 0.78 -76.37
C LYS A 105 -19.25 1.31 -75.85
N ASN A 106 -19.33 2.04 -74.74
CA ASN A 106 -18.25 2.62 -73.92
C ASN A 106 -17.22 1.61 -73.33
N LYS A 107 -16.95 0.46 -73.96
CA LYS A 107 -15.85 -0.43 -73.51
C LYS A 107 -14.55 0.01 -74.20
N LYS A 108 -13.73 0.80 -73.49
CA LYS A 108 -12.30 0.88 -73.80
C LYS A 108 -11.77 -0.55 -73.74
N THR A 109 -11.34 -1.12 -74.86
CA THR A 109 -10.64 -2.40 -74.80
C THR A 109 -9.30 -2.17 -74.11
N THR A 110 -9.15 -2.76 -72.93
CA THR A 110 -7.88 -2.84 -72.19
C THR A 110 -6.85 -3.55 -73.06
N GLY A 111 -5.93 -2.80 -73.68
CA GLY A 111 -4.75 -3.34 -74.36
C GLY A 111 -4.67 -3.07 -75.87
N LYS A 112 -3.48 -2.65 -76.31
CA LYS A 112 -3.07 -2.68 -77.73
C LYS A 112 -2.76 -4.14 -78.08
N PHE A 113 -3.51 -4.74 -79.00
CA PHE A 113 -3.20 -6.09 -79.51
C PHE A 113 -1.75 -6.13 -80.02
N GLY A 114 -1.00 -7.19 -79.67
CA GLY A 114 0.39 -7.44 -80.09
C GLY A 114 1.44 -7.22 -79.00
N THR A 115 1.49 -6.03 -78.38
CA THR A 115 2.60 -5.68 -77.47
C THR A 115 2.58 -6.42 -76.13
N GLY A 116 1.39 -6.76 -75.62
CA GLY A 116 1.21 -7.52 -74.38
C GLY A 116 1.71 -8.96 -74.50
N PHE A 117 1.47 -9.62 -75.64
CA PHE A 117 1.94 -11.00 -75.87
C PHE A 117 3.47 -11.10 -75.92
N LEU A 118 4.17 -10.06 -76.37
CA LEU A 118 5.64 -10.09 -76.38
C LEU A 118 6.23 -10.21 -74.97
N THR A 119 5.52 -9.72 -73.94
CA THR A 119 5.93 -9.87 -72.54
C THR A 119 5.96 -11.33 -72.07
N THR A 120 5.19 -12.22 -72.71
CA THR A 120 5.21 -13.65 -72.36
C THR A 120 6.51 -14.31 -72.78
N HIS A 121 7.31 -13.67 -73.63
CA HIS A 121 8.63 -14.16 -73.99
C HIS A 121 9.67 -13.99 -72.87
N LEU A 122 9.30 -13.33 -71.77
CA LEU A 122 10.03 -13.39 -70.50
C LEU A 122 10.01 -14.80 -69.90
N LEU A 123 8.98 -15.60 -70.17
CA LEU A 123 8.97 -17.03 -69.82
C LEU A 123 9.86 -17.85 -70.73
N SER A 124 9.77 -17.60 -72.04
CA SER A 124 10.53 -18.32 -73.05
C SER A 124 10.57 -17.54 -74.36
N GLU A 125 11.74 -17.47 -74.97
CA GLU A 125 11.91 -16.91 -76.31
C GLU A 125 11.21 -17.74 -77.40
N LYS A 126 10.82 -18.98 -77.10
CA LYS A 126 10.14 -19.89 -78.04
C LYS A 126 8.78 -20.33 -77.50
N VAL A 127 7.74 -19.96 -78.22
CA VAL A 127 6.36 -20.26 -77.84
C VAL A 127 5.70 -21.09 -78.94
N ARG A 128 5.19 -22.27 -78.60
CA ARG A 128 4.33 -23.05 -79.49
C ARG A 128 2.88 -22.61 -79.30
N VAL A 129 2.22 -22.26 -80.38
CA VAL A 129 0.80 -21.89 -80.40
C VAL A 129 0.04 -22.95 -81.19
N SER A 130 -0.99 -23.53 -80.58
CA SER A 130 -1.81 -24.54 -81.23
C SER A 130 -3.27 -24.35 -80.87
N GLY A 131 -4.16 -24.68 -81.80
CA GLY A 131 -5.60 -24.60 -81.58
C GLY A 131 -6.38 -24.80 -82.85
N TYR A 132 -7.61 -24.27 -82.86
CA TYR A 132 -8.42 -24.18 -84.06
C TYR A 132 -8.53 -22.74 -84.56
N LEU A 133 -8.60 -22.63 -85.88
CA LEU A 133 -8.77 -21.40 -86.63
C LEU A 133 -10.09 -21.50 -87.41
N GLN A 134 -10.91 -20.45 -87.34
CA GLN A 134 -12.20 -20.39 -88.02
C GLN A 134 -12.55 -18.94 -88.37
N ASP A 135 -12.61 -18.65 -89.67
CA ASP A 135 -13.15 -17.39 -90.19
C ASP A 135 -14.67 -17.49 -90.44
N ALA A 136 -15.32 -16.33 -90.58
CA ALA A 136 -16.78 -16.26 -90.68
C ALA A 136 -17.30 -17.02 -91.91
N GLY A 137 -18.06 -18.10 -91.68
CA GLY A 137 -18.64 -18.94 -92.73
C GLY A 137 -17.73 -20.08 -93.22
N GLU A 138 -16.55 -20.26 -92.63
CA GLU A 138 -15.61 -21.34 -92.97
C GLU A 138 -15.64 -22.48 -91.93
N SER A 139 -15.24 -23.68 -92.37
CA SER A 139 -15.06 -24.83 -91.48
C SER A 139 -13.80 -24.67 -90.64
N PRO A 140 -13.80 -25.10 -89.37
CA PRO A 140 -12.65 -24.95 -88.50
C PRO A 140 -11.46 -25.81 -88.96
N CYS A 141 -10.28 -25.22 -88.89
CA CYS A 141 -9.01 -25.88 -89.21
C CYS A 141 -8.11 -25.92 -87.98
N SER A 142 -7.51 -27.08 -87.71
CA SER A 142 -6.49 -27.17 -86.65
C SER A 142 -5.15 -26.64 -87.15
N PHE A 143 -4.40 -25.95 -86.28
CA PHE A 143 -3.08 -25.44 -86.60
C PHE A 143 -2.09 -25.63 -85.44
N ASN A 144 -0.80 -25.63 -85.77
CA ASN A 144 0.30 -25.65 -84.81
C ASN A 144 1.50 -24.91 -85.40
N VAL A 145 1.93 -23.83 -84.73
CA VAL A 145 3.02 -22.94 -85.17
C VAL A 145 3.96 -22.65 -84.01
N ILE A 146 5.25 -22.49 -84.31
CA ILE A 146 6.26 -22.05 -83.34
C ILE A 146 6.59 -20.59 -83.61
N LEU A 147 6.46 -19.75 -82.59
CA LEU A 147 6.93 -18.37 -82.57
C LEU A 147 8.32 -18.36 -81.94
N ASP A 148 9.35 -18.16 -82.76
CA ASP A 148 10.75 -18.11 -82.31
C ASP A 148 11.26 -16.66 -82.30
N ARG A 149 11.67 -16.20 -81.11
CA ARG A 149 12.23 -14.86 -80.87
C ARG A 149 13.64 -14.89 -80.31
N SER A 150 14.35 -16.03 -80.38
CA SER A 150 15.73 -16.15 -79.85
C SER A 150 16.80 -15.49 -80.72
N GLY A 151 16.43 -14.93 -81.86
CA GLY A 151 17.35 -14.27 -82.80
C GLY A 151 17.98 -13.00 -82.23
N MET A 152 19.30 -12.83 -82.41
CA MET A 152 20.03 -11.65 -81.91
C MET A 152 20.18 -10.54 -82.94
N ASP A 153 19.97 -10.85 -84.23
CA ASP A 153 20.07 -9.90 -85.33
C ASP A 153 18.76 -9.83 -86.14
N GLN A 154 18.59 -8.73 -86.86
CA GLN A 154 17.37 -8.46 -87.63
C GLN A 154 17.05 -9.57 -88.65
N GLN A 155 18.06 -10.15 -89.31
CA GLN A 155 17.85 -11.16 -90.36
C GLN A 155 17.39 -12.48 -89.75
N SER A 156 17.90 -12.84 -88.57
CA SER A 156 17.46 -14.03 -87.83
C SER A 156 15.97 -13.95 -87.43
N ILE A 157 15.50 -12.78 -86.95
CA ILE A 157 14.09 -12.57 -86.58
C ILE A 157 13.17 -12.57 -87.81
N ILE A 158 13.59 -11.95 -88.93
CA ILE A 158 12.83 -12.01 -90.20
C ILE A 158 12.66 -13.46 -90.64
N SER A 159 13.76 -14.23 -90.62
CA SER A 159 13.74 -15.65 -91.02
C SER A 159 12.81 -16.47 -90.11
N ALA A 160 12.79 -16.18 -88.81
CA ALA A 160 11.89 -16.83 -87.87
C ALA A 160 10.40 -16.50 -88.13
N ILE A 161 10.07 -15.23 -88.43
CA ILE A 161 8.71 -14.81 -88.81
C ILE A 161 8.26 -15.56 -90.07
N GLN A 162 9.10 -15.60 -91.10
CA GLN A 162 8.81 -16.29 -92.36
C GLN A 162 8.61 -17.79 -92.16
N GLU A 163 9.42 -18.42 -91.30
CA GLU A 163 9.27 -19.82 -90.94
C GLU A 163 7.95 -20.09 -90.20
N SER A 164 7.56 -19.23 -89.24
CA SER A 164 6.26 -19.33 -88.57
C SER A 164 5.09 -19.23 -89.55
N CYS A 165 5.13 -18.31 -90.53
CA CYS A 165 4.10 -18.21 -91.56
C CYS A 165 4.05 -19.47 -92.45
N SER A 166 5.22 -19.97 -92.88
CA SER A 166 5.32 -21.22 -93.65
C SER A 166 4.80 -22.43 -92.87
N GLN A 167 5.01 -22.49 -91.55
CA GLN A 167 4.46 -23.52 -90.67
C GLN A 167 2.94 -23.43 -90.59
N LEU A 168 2.38 -22.22 -90.47
CA LEU A 168 0.93 -22.01 -90.45
C LEU A 168 0.30 -22.55 -91.75
N ASP A 169 0.86 -22.20 -92.92
CA ASP A 169 0.38 -22.68 -94.22
C ASP A 169 0.45 -24.21 -94.36
N LYS A 170 1.53 -24.83 -93.87
CA LYS A 170 1.77 -26.29 -94.00
C LYS A 170 1.02 -27.14 -92.98
N ASN A 171 0.82 -26.63 -91.77
CA ASN A 171 0.27 -27.39 -90.64
C ASN A 171 -1.24 -27.20 -90.45
N THR A 172 -1.90 -26.45 -91.33
CA THR A 172 -3.35 -26.24 -91.28
C THR A 172 -4.08 -27.46 -91.86
N THR A 173 -4.85 -28.16 -91.02
CA THR A 173 -5.63 -29.33 -91.44
C THR A 173 -7.13 -29.08 -91.25
N ILE A 174 -7.91 -29.19 -92.33
CA ILE A 174 -9.37 -29.04 -92.31
C ILE A 174 -9.97 -30.15 -91.43
N THR A 175 -10.81 -29.75 -90.48
CA THR A 175 -11.46 -30.70 -89.57
C THR A 175 -12.89 -30.94 -90.03
N THR A 176 -13.10 -31.93 -90.90
CA THR A 176 -14.42 -32.15 -91.55
C THR A 176 -15.47 -32.85 -90.66
N ASP A 177 -15.07 -33.52 -89.57
CA ASP A 177 -15.95 -34.38 -88.77
C ASP A 177 -15.97 -34.06 -87.26
N LYS A 178 -15.47 -32.90 -86.84
CA LYS A 178 -15.38 -32.56 -85.41
C LYS A 178 -16.25 -31.34 -85.08
N THR A 179 -17.31 -31.57 -84.31
CA THR A 179 -18.05 -30.49 -83.63
C THR A 179 -17.16 -29.87 -82.58
N ILE A 180 -16.81 -28.60 -82.74
CA ILE A 180 -16.10 -27.83 -81.72
C ILE A 180 -17.05 -27.54 -80.57
N ASN A 181 -16.68 -27.97 -79.36
CA ASN A 181 -17.39 -27.63 -78.14
C ASN A 181 -16.74 -26.40 -77.50
N ASP A 182 -17.57 -25.44 -77.07
CA ASP A 182 -17.14 -24.24 -76.34
C ASP A 182 -16.58 -24.55 -74.94
N GLU A 183 -16.81 -25.76 -74.42
CA GLU A 183 -16.19 -26.25 -73.19
C GLU A 183 -14.76 -26.79 -73.41
N ASP A 184 -14.39 -27.10 -74.66
CA ASP A 184 -13.06 -27.60 -74.97
C ASP A 184 -12.02 -26.47 -74.93
N PHE A 185 -10.85 -26.77 -74.38
CA PHE A 185 -9.72 -25.84 -74.29
C PHE A 185 -8.98 -25.73 -75.63
N ASN A 186 -9.66 -25.10 -76.59
CA ASN A 186 -9.31 -25.06 -78.01
C ASN A 186 -8.13 -24.14 -78.36
N THR A 187 -7.66 -23.31 -77.43
CA THR A 187 -6.47 -22.47 -77.60
C THR A 187 -5.41 -22.87 -76.58
N CYS A 188 -4.18 -23.12 -77.04
CA CYS A 188 -3.05 -23.49 -76.20
C CYS A 188 -1.77 -22.76 -76.60
N PHE A 189 -1.09 -22.19 -75.60
CA PHE A 189 0.26 -21.63 -75.68
C PHE A 189 1.19 -22.48 -74.82
N THR A 190 2.22 -23.08 -75.42
CA THR A 190 3.22 -23.89 -74.71
C THR A 190 4.58 -23.20 -74.76
N TYR A 191 5.10 -22.87 -73.58
CA TYR A 191 6.39 -22.23 -73.37
C TYR A 191 7.42 -23.27 -72.96
N VAL A 192 8.57 -23.27 -73.63
CA VAL A 192 9.72 -24.13 -73.28
C VAL A 192 10.70 -23.31 -72.46
N LEU A 193 10.80 -23.60 -71.17
CA LEU A 193 11.49 -22.74 -70.21
C LEU A 193 12.98 -23.08 -70.10
N ASP A 194 13.80 -22.05 -69.90
CA ASP A 194 15.13 -22.19 -69.32
C ASP A 194 15.07 -22.05 -67.79
N GLU A 195 16.21 -21.98 -67.10
CA GLU A 195 16.24 -21.84 -65.63
C GLU A 195 15.63 -20.50 -65.16
N SER A 196 15.83 -19.43 -65.92
CA SER A 196 15.23 -18.11 -65.64
C SER A 196 13.71 -18.14 -65.83
N GLY A 197 13.23 -18.81 -66.88
CA GLY A 197 11.83 -19.03 -67.19
C GLY A 197 11.12 -19.85 -66.12
N VAL A 198 11.76 -20.90 -65.57
CA VAL A 198 11.23 -21.68 -64.44
C VAL A 198 11.04 -20.80 -63.20
N SER A 199 12.01 -19.94 -62.88
CA SER A 199 11.89 -18.98 -61.77
C SER A 199 10.74 -17.98 -62.01
N THR A 200 10.65 -17.43 -63.22
CA THR A 200 9.61 -16.48 -63.65
C THR A 200 8.21 -17.11 -63.60
N ALA A 201 8.08 -18.37 -64.02
CA ALA A 201 6.83 -19.13 -63.94
C ALA A 201 6.36 -19.30 -62.50
N LYS A 202 7.25 -19.76 -61.60
CA LYS A 202 6.93 -19.93 -60.17
C LYS A 202 6.51 -18.62 -59.52
N LYS A 203 7.22 -17.53 -59.81
CA LYS A 203 6.90 -16.17 -59.34
C LYS A 203 5.51 -15.73 -59.82
N GLY A 204 5.22 -15.84 -61.12
CA GLY A 204 3.93 -15.48 -61.72
C GLY A 204 2.76 -16.28 -61.14
N LEU A 205 2.92 -17.60 -61.02
CA LEU A 205 1.90 -18.48 -60.43
C LEU A 205 1.63 -18.14 -58.96
N LYS A 206 2.66 -17.84 -58.17
CA LYS A 206 2.48 -17.43 -56.78
C LYS A 206 1.65 -16.14 -56.69
N ASN A 207 1.97 -15.13 -57.49
CA ASN A 207 1.23 -13.86 -57.50
C ASN A 207 -0.22 -14.04 -57.97
N LEU A 208 -0.45 -14.91 -58.97
CA LEU A 208 -1.79 -15.27 -59.43
C LEU A 208 -2.67 -15.75 -58.27
N LEU A 209 -2.19 -16.68 -57.45
CA LEU A 209 -2.97 -17.22 -56.34
C LEU A 209 -3.34 -16.17 -55.28
N ILE A 210 -2.53 -15.13 -55.14
CA ILE A 210 -2.75 -14.03 -54.19
C ILE A 210 -3.82 -13.05 -54.73
N ALA A 211 -3.69 -12.63 -55.99
CA ALA A 211 -4.55 -11.60 -56.58
C ALA A 211 -5.80 -12.14 -57.30
N ALA A 212 -5.85 -13.44 -57.65
CA ALA A 212 -6.98 -14.05 -58.35
C ALA A 212 -8.34 -13.82 -57.65
N PRO A 213 -8.48 -13.91 -56.31
CA PRO A 213 -9.77 -13.64 -55.67
C PRO A 213 -10.33 -12.25 -55.97
N TYR A 214 -9.47 -11.23 -56.01
CA TYR A 214 -9.87 -9.87 -56.37
C TYR A 214 -10.21 -9.77 -57.86
N VAL A 215 -9.47 -10.45 -58.74
CA VAL A 215 -9.82 -10.52 -60.17
C VAL A 215 -11.17 -11.18 -60.39
N PHE A 216 -11.51 -12.24 -59.66
CA PHE A 216 -12.84 -12.86 -59.74
C PHE A 216 -13.95 -11.95 -59.25
N ALA A 217 -13.66 -11.02 -58.34
CA ALA A 217 -14.59 -9.99 -57.88
C ALA A 217 -14.75 -8.84 -58.89
N PHE A 218 -13.72 -8.52 -59.67
CA PHE A 218 -13.75 -7.38 -60.61
C PHE A 218 -14.07 -7.75 -62.06
N VAL A 219 -13.72 -8.95 -62.51
CA VAL A 219 -13.75 -9.33 -63.94
C VAL A 219 -14.81 -10.41 -64.18
N PRO A 220 -16.06 -10.05 -64.50
CA PRO A 220 -17.16 -11.00 -64.69
C PRO A 220 -16.88 -12.04 -65.78
N GLU A 221 -16.07 -11.70 -66.77
CA GLU A 221 -15.73 -12.55 -67.92
C GLU A 221 -14.86 -13.78 -67.59
N ILE A 222 -14.19 -13.84 -66.43
CA ILE A 222 -13.41 -15.03 -66.04
C ILE A 222 -14.28 -16.01 -65.26
N GLY A 223 -14.47 -17.23 -65.80
CA GLY A 223 -15.27 -18.30 -65.20
C GLY A 223 -14.48 -19.11 -64.16
N SER A 224 -13.34 -19.65 -64.56
CA SER A 224 -12.42 -20.37 -63.67
C SER A 224 -10.97 -20.35 -64.14
N ILE A 225 -10.04 -20.51 -63.20
CA ILE A 225 -8.60 -20.67 -63.44
C ILE A 225 -8.15 -21.93 -62.71
N THR A 226 -7.65 -22.91 -63.45
CA THR A 226 -7.10 -24.16 -62.90
C THR A 226 -5.59 -24.18 -63.09
N VAL A 227 -4.84 -24.20 -62.00
CA VAL A 227 -3.38 -24.33 -62.00
C VAL A 227 -3.02 -25.77 -61.65
N THR A 228 -2.20 -26.41 -62.49
CA THR A 228 -1.63 -27.74 -62.23
C THR A 228 -0.10 -27.66 -62.16
N SER A 229 0.49 -28.35 -61.19
CA SER A 229 1.94 -28.47 -61.02
C SER A 229 2.31 -29.85 -60.46
N GLY A 230 2.68 -30.78 -61.33
CA GLY A 230 2.84 -32.19 -60.96
C GLY A 230 1.53 -32.79 -60.40
N GLN A 231 1.54 -33.26 -59.15
CA GLN A 231 0.33 -33.76 -58.46
C GLN A 231 -0.52 -32.66 -57.80
N TYR A 232 -0.07 -31.41 -57.83
CA TYR A 232 -0.81 -30.28 -57.30
C TYR A 232 -1.82 -29.80 -58.34
N ILE A 233 -3.10 -29.77 -57.98
CA ILE A 233 -4.18 -29.22 -58.81
C ILE A 233 -5.00 -28.28 -57.93
N GLN A 234 -5.11 -27.03 -58.36
CA GLN A 234 -5.91 -26.01 -57.70
C GLN A 234 -6.80 -25.29 -58.71
N LYS A 235 -8.12 -25.34 -58.48
CA LYS A 235 -9.11 -24.63 -59.28
C LYS A 235 -9.67 -23.46 -58.47
N ILE A 236 -9.63 -22.27 -59.06
CA ILE A 236 -10.24 -21.05 -58.53
C ILE A 236 -11.43 -20.71 -59.43
N SER A 237 -12.60 -20.48 -58.85
CA SER A 237 -13.81 -20.14 -59.60
C SER A 237 -14.68 -19.16 -58.82
N ARG A 238 -15.50 -18.40 -59.54
CA ARG A 238 -16.52 -17.56 -58.91
C ARG A 238 -17.62 -18.44 -58.32
N GLY A 239 -17.96 -18.20 -57.07
CA GLY A 239 -19.12 -18.77 -56.39
C GLY A 239 -20.33 -17.84 -56.45
N ARG A 240 -21.13 -17.83 -55.38
CA ARG A 240 -22.31 -16.96 -55.29
C ARG A 240 -21.92 -15.50 -55.04
N MET A 241 -22.70 -14.58 -55.59
CA MET A 241 -22.69 -13.17 -55.19
C MET A 241 -23.71 -12.99 -54.06
N ILE A 242 -23.33 -12.27 -53.02
CA ILE A 242 -24.16 -11.99 -51.85
C ILE A 242 -24.40 -10.48 -51.84
N GLU A 243 -25.65 -10.06 -51.96
CA GLU A 243 -26.01 -8.65 -51.86
C GLU A 243 -25.86 -8.16 -50.43
N THR A 244 -25.58 -6.87 -50.27
CA THR A 244 -25.44 -6.21 -48.97
C THR A 244 -26.50 -5.11 -48.83
N GLU A 245 -26.70 -4.62 -47.61
CA GLU A 245 -27.64 -3.53 -47.36
C GLU A 245 -27.11 -2.17 -47.83
N LEU A 246 -25.80 -2.06 -48.08
CA LEU A 246 -25.17 -0.87 -48.61
C LEU A 246 -25.37 -0.82 -50.14
N GLU A 247 -25.90 0.30 -50.62
CA GLU A 247 -26.09 0.54 -52.06
C GLU A 247 -24.76 0.43 -52.80
N ASP A 248 -24.79 -0.18 -54.00
CA ASP A 248 -23.61 -0.47 -54.83
C ASP A 248 -22.54 -1.38 -54.17
N ALA A 249 -22.90 -2.09 -53.08
CA ALA A 249 -22.00 -3.05 -52.44
C ALA A 249 -22.48 -4.50 -52.53
N SER A 250 -21.52 -5.39 -52.76
CA SER A 250 -21.73 -6.83 -52.87
C SER A 250 -20.55 -7.61 -52.32
N VAL A 251 -20.77 -8.85 -51.91
CA VAL A 251 -19.71 -9.78 -51.52
C VAL A 251 -19.64 -10.91 -52.55
N THR A 252 -18.48 -11.03 -53.21
CA THR A 252 -18.22 -12.13 -54.14
C THR A 252 -17.54 -13.28 -53.40
N ASN A 253 -18.19 -14.44 -53.37
CA ASN A 253 -17.57 -15.69 -52.93
C ASN A 253 -16.65 -16.23 -54.05
N VAL A 254 -15.42 -16.57 -53.70
CA VAL A 254 -14.42 -17.18 -54.57
C VAL A 254 -14.05 -18.54 -53.99
N VAL A 255 -14.36 -19.59 -54.75
CA VAL A 255 -14.14 -20.98 -54.34
C VAL A 255 -12.75 -21.42 -54.81
N ILE A 256 -11.92 -21.87 -53.87
CA ILE A 256 -10.58 -22.40 -54.14
C ILE A 256 -10.58 -23.88 -53.80
N ALA A 257 -10.63 -24.74 -54.82
CA ALA A 257 -10.61 -26.19 -54.68
C ALA A 257 -9.19 -26.74 -54.89
N THR A 258 -8.61 -27.42 -53.89
CA THR A 258 -7.26 -28.03 -53.93
C THR A 258 -7.33 -29.48 -53.48
N LYS A 259 -6.97 -30.44 -54.33
CA LYS A 259 -7.01 -31.90 -54.03
C LYS A 259 -8.31 -32.39 -53.36
N GLY A 260 -9.46 -31.83 -53.76
CA GLY A 260 -10.78 -32.19 -53.21
C GLY A 260 -11.20 -31.45 -51.93
N MET A 261 -10.32 -30.64 -51.33
CA MET A 261 -10.69 -29.70 -50.28
C MET A 261 -11.07 -28.35 -50.88
N THR A 262 -12.14 -27.75 -50.40
CA THR A 262 -12.60 -26.41 -50.82
C THR A 262 -12.33 -25.39 -49.72
N LYS A 263 -11.73 -24.26 -50.09
CA LYS A 263 -11.60 -23.07 -49.24
C LYS A 263 -12.28 -21.91 -49.94
N ASP A 264 -13.21 -21.27 -49.25
CA ASP A 264 -13.88 -20.08 -49.74
C ASP A 264 -13.14 -18.83 -49.27
N ARG A 265 -13.07 -17.82 -50.15
CA ARG A 265 -12.67 -16.45 -49.82
C ARG A 265 -13.81 -15.52 -50.21
N TYR A 266 -14.05 -14.50 -49.40
CA TYR A 266 -15.14 -13.55 -49.63
C TYR A 266 -14.56 -12.16 -49.84
N ILE A 267 -14.85 -11.56 -51.00
CA ILE A 267 -14.37 -10.22 -51.34
C ILE A 267 -15.56 -9.27 -51.31
N PHE A 268 -15.60 -8.40 -50.31
CA PHE A 268 -16.51 -7.27 -50.24
C PHE A 268 -16.07 -6.22 -51.25
N VAL A 269 -16.98 -5.76 -52.10
CA VAL A 269 -16.75 -4.74 -53.12
C VAL A 269 -17.80 -3.66 -52.98
N LEU A 270 -17.37 -2.41 -52.86
CA LEU A 270 -18.23 -1.23 -52.99
C LEU A 270 -17.84 -0.48 -54.26
N GLY A 271 -18.79 -0.21 -55.12
CA GLY A 271 -18.61 0.72 -56.23
C GLY A 271 -19.41 0.38 -57.48
N THR A 272 -19.11 1.11 -58.55
CA THR A 272 -19.79 1.01 -59.84
C THR A 272 -18.90 0.30 -60.88
N ASN A 273 -19.39 0.21 -62.12
CA ASN A 273 -18.59 -0.32 -63.24
C ASN A 273 -17.31 0.48 -63.53
N ASP A 274 -17.23 1.74 -63.07
CA ASP A 274 -16.13 2.65 -63.39
C ASP A 274 -15.05 2.70 -62.31
N LEU A 275 -15.41 2.44 -61.05
CA LEU A 275 -14.54 2.47 -59.89
C LEU A 275 -15.13 1.57 -58.81
N SER A 276 -14.29 0.74 -58.21
CA SER A 276 -14.64 -0.05 -57.05
C SER A 276 -13.48 -0.15 -56.06
N VAL A 277 -13.85 -0.37 -54.80
CA VAL A 277 -12.93 -0.59 -53.69
C VAL A 277 -13.27 -1.92 -53.05
N ALA A 278 -12.25 -2.71 -52.70
CA ALA A 278 -12.43 -4.06 -52.21
C ALA A 278 -11.66 -4.38 -50.92
N VAL A 279 -12.33 -5.15 -50.07
CA VAL A 279 -11.82 -5.68 -48.81
C VAL A 279 -12.12 -7.17 -48.75
N GLU A 280 -11.15 -7.96 -48.34
CA GLU A 280 -11.42 -9.36 -48.02
C GLU A 280 -12.02 -9.48 -46.62
N VAL A 281 -13.10 -10.24 -46.55
CA VAL A 281 -13.87 -10.48 -45.33
C VAL A 281 -14.04 -11.97 -45.10
N GLU A 282 -14.33 -12.33 -43.87
CA GLU A 282 -14.65 -13.70 -43.49
C GLU A 282 -15.74 -13.70 -42.41
N GLN A 283 -16.44 -14.82 -42.28
CA GLN A 283 -17.44 -15.00 -41.24
C GLN A 283 -16.96 -16.09 -40.28
N GLN A 284 -16.82 -15.76 -39.00
CA GLN A 284 -16.41 -16.68 -37.94
C GLN A 284 -17.45 -16.67 -36.82
N ALA A 285 -17.98 -17.85 -36.47
CA ALA A 285 -18.94 -18.02 -35.37
C ALA A 285 -20.18 -17.09 -35.40
N GLY A 286 -20.57 -16.60 -36.58
CA GLY A 286 -21.68 -15.65 -36.76
C GLY A 286 -21.27 -14.19 -36.90
N ASN A 287 -20.05 -13.82 -36.51
CA ASN A 287 -19.51 -12.47 -36.63
C ASN A 287 -18.74 -12.31 -37.95
N ASN A 288 -18.76 -11.10 -38.50
CA ASN A 288 -18.00 -10.76 -39.70
C ASN A 288 -16.66 -10.13 -39.32
N PHE A 289 -15.59 -10.55 -39.98
CA PHE A 289 -14.24 -10.05 -39.78
C PHE A 289 -13.69 -9.51 -41.09
N THR A 290 -12.88 -8.45 -40.99
CA THR A 290 -11.98 -8.08 -42.09
C THR A 290 -10.67 -8.85 -41.98
N THR A 291 -10.09 -9.22 -43.12
CA THR A 291 -8.93 -10.11 -43.16
C THR A 291 -7.64 -9.33 -43.45
N LYS A 292 -6.53 -9.77 -42.85
CA LYS A 292 -5.20 -9.22 -43.13
C LYS A 292 -4.80 -9.49 -44.58
N TYR A 293 -4.40 -8.44 -45.30
CA TYR A 293 -3.88 -8.57 -46.67
C TYR A 293 -2.53 -9.31 -46.71
N ASP A 294 -2.32 -10.07 -47.79
CA ASP A 294 -0.99 -10.57 -48.16
C ASP A 294 -0.09 -9.39 -48.57
N THR A 295 1.15 -9.35 -48.10
CA THR A 295 2.08 -8.25 -48.36
C THR A 295 2.53 -8.15 -49.82
N GLN A 296 2.30 -9.19 -50.62
CA GLN A 296 2.58 -9.21 -52.05
C GLN A 296 1.35 -8.87 -52.91
N LEU A 297 0.18 -8.65 -52.31
CA LEU A 297 -1.04 -8.27 -53.03
C LEU A 297 -0.91 -6.85 -53.59
N PRO A 298 -1.01 -6.65 -54.92
CA PRO A 298 -1.07 -5.31 -55.50
C PRO A 298 -2.31 -4.56 -55.00
N LYS A 299 -2.20 -3.25 -54.71
CA LYS A 299 -3.33 -2.46 -54.21
C LYS A 299 -4.11 -1.74 -55.31
N ILE A 300 -3.54 -1.60 -56.51
CA ILE A 300 -4.21 -0.95 -57.65
C ILE A 300 -4.48 -1.98 -58.75
N PHE A 301 -5.72 -1.99 -59.24
CA PHE A 301 -6.19 -2.82 -60.33
C PHE A 301 -6.77 -1.96 -61.45
N CYS A 302 -6.51 -2.37 -62.68
CA CYS A 302 -7.16 -1.86 -63.87
C CYS A 302 -7.65 -3.08 -64.65
N ASP A 303 -8.78 -3.63 -64.19
CA ASP A 303 -9.28 -5.01 -64.37
C ASP A 303 -8.36 -6.08 -63.74
N PHE A 304 -7.08 -6.02 -64.07
CA PHE A 304 -6.03 -6.89 -63.57
C PHE A 304 -5.04 -6.10 -62.69
N PRO A 305 -4.31 -6.76 -61.79
CA PRO A 305 -3.41 -6.09 -60.87
C PRO A 305 -2.31 -5.31 -61.58
N LEU A 306 -1.99 -4.10 -61.10
CA LEU A 306 -0.83 -3.34 -61.50
C LEU A 306 0.37 -3.73 -60.61
N LEU A 307 1.29 -4.50 -61.18
CA LEU A 307 2.33 -5.23 -60.46
C LEU A 307 3.41 -4.26 -59.94
N GLY A 308 3.63 -4.21 -58.63
CA GLY A 308 4.52 -3.22 -58.00
C GLY A 308 3.81 -2.12 -57.22
N THR A 309 2.48 -2.25 -57.06
CA THR A 309 1.63 -1.40 -56.21
C THR A 309 1.27 -2.07 -54.87
N ASN A 310 1.99 -3.12 -54.46
CA ASN A 310 1.73 -3.82 -53.19
C ASN A 310 2.15 -3.00 -51.96
N ASP A 311 3.04 -2.03 -52.14
CA ASP A 311 3.50 -1.06 -51.15
C ASP A 311 2.82 0.32 -51.30
N PHE A 312 1.75 0.40 -52.09
CA PHE A 312 0.95 1.62 -52.22
C PHE A 312 0.17 1.86 -50.92
N SER A 313 0.26 3.05 -50.35
CA SER A 313 -0.21 3.32 -48.98
C SER A 313 -1.73 3.41 -48.82
N PHE A 314 -2.51 3.18 -49.87
CA PHE A 314 -3.97 3.14 -49.76
C PHE A 314 -4.39 1.88 -48.99
N PRO A 315 -5.25 1.99 -47.95
CA PRO A 315 -5.48 0.87 -47.02
C PRO A 315 -6.08 -0.38 -47.67
N VAL A 316 -6.90 -0.18 -48.69
CA VAL A 316 -7.74 -1.21 -49.34
C VAL A 316 -7.41 -1.32 -50.84
N VAL A 317 -7.93 -2.36 -51.50
CA VAL A 317 -7.68 -2.54 -52.94
C VAL A 317 -8.59 -1.61 -53.74
N VAL A 318 -8.03 -0.90 -54.72
CA VAL A 318 -8.76 0.01 -55.61
C VAL A 318 -8.72 -0.53 -57.03
N ASN A 319 -9.87 -0.64 -57.67
CA ASN A 319 -10.00 -1.05 -59.07
C ASN A 319 -10.71 0.03 -59.89
N SER A 320 -10.15 0.36 -61.05
CA SER A 320 -10.87 1.14 -62.06
C SER A 320 -10.40 0.76 -63.47
N PRO A 321 -11.33 0.35 -64.36
CA PRO A 321 -11.04 0.17 -65.78
C PRO A 321 -10.63 1.47 -66.48
N LYS A 322 -10.89 2.63 -65.86
CA LYS A 322 -10.57 3.97 -66.38
C LYS A 322 -9.17 4.46 -66.01
N PHE A 323 -8.44 3.78 -65.13
CA PHE A 323 -7.07 4.16 -64.81
C PHE A 323 -6.20 4.24 -66.06
N ASN A 324 -5.29 5.21 -66.07
CA ASN A 324 -4.23 5.35 -67.07
C ASN A 324 -2.91 4.83 -66.46
N PRO A 325 -2.56 3.54 -66.69
CA PRO A 325 -1.36 2.93 -66.13
C PRO A 325 -0.09 3.41 -66.83
N THR A 326 1.04 3.27 -66.13
CA THR A 326 2.38 3.40 -66.73
C THR A 326 2.63 2.29 -67.76
N GLU A 327 3.61 2.47 -68.66
CA GLU A 327 4.18 1.38 -69.46
C GLU A 327 5.51 0.99 -68.79
N PRO A 328 5.47 0.11 -67.76
CA PRO A 328 5.23 -1.34 -67.93
C PRO A 328 4.06 -1.92 -67.09
N ARG A 329 3.01 -1.15 -66.80
CA ARG A 329 1.84 -1.50 -65.95
C ARG A 329 2.18 -1.78 -64.48
N ASN A 330 3.14 -1.05 -63.93
CA ASN A 330 3.57 -1.17 -62.53
C ASN A 330 3.04 -0.04 -61.60
N GLY A 331 2.17 0.82 -62.13
CA GLY A 331 1.57 1.94 -61.41
C GLY A 331 0.65 2.74 -62.32
N ILE A 332 0.24 3.92 -61.85
CA ILE A 332 -0.63 4.86 -62.58
C ILE A 332 0.03 6.23 -62.65
N HIS A 333 -0.23 7.00 -63.71
CA HIS A 333 0.34 8.33 -63.84
C HIS A 333 -0.28 9.30 -62.81
N LEU A 334 0.47 9.65 -61.76
CA LEU A 334 0.06 10.50 -60.62
C LEU A 334 1.12 11.54 -60.24
N THR A 335 1.87 12.07 -61.21
CA THR A 335 2.87 13.13 -60.98
C THR A 335 2.24 14.52 -60.86
N ASP A 336 3.04 15.56 -60.59
CA ASP A 336 2.58 16.97 -60.56
C ASP A 336 2.46 17.62 -61.94
N LYS A 337 2.75 16.88 -63.01
CA LYS A 337 2.60 17.37 -64.39
C LYS A 337 1.12 17.58 -64.72
N VAL A 338 0.83 18.70 -65.39
CA VAL A 338 -0.50 18.98 -65.92
C VAL A 338 -0.73 18.15 -67.19
N HIS A 339 -1.48 17.06 -67.04
CA HIS A 339 -1.87 16.19 -68.16
C HIS A 339 -3.24 15.57 -67.90
N LYS A 340 -4.07 15.41 -68.95
CA LYS A 340 -5.43 14.87 -68.84
C LYS A 340 -5.48 13.51 -68.12
N GLN A 341 -4.60 12.59 -68.48
CA GLN A 341 -4.54 11.24 -67.86
C GLN A 341 -4.18 11.28 -66.37
N ILE A 342 -3.36 12.25 -65.95
CA ILE A 342 -2.98 12.43 -64.55
C ILE A 342 -4.17 12.99 -63.78
N ALA A 343 -4.86 14.00 -64.32
CA ALA A 343 -6.06 14.57 -63.71
C ALA A 343 -7.17 13.51 -63.54
N GLU A 344 -7.39 12.66 -64.55
CA GLU A 344 -8.32 11.53 -64.47
C GLU A 344 -7.95 10.56 -63.33
N ASN A 345 -6.69 10.13 -63.24
CA ASN A 345 -6.24 9.23 -62.17
C ASN A 345 -6.37 9.87 -60.77
N LYS A 346 -6.04 11.16 -60.64
CA LYS A 346 -6.19 11.91 -59.38
C LYS A 346 -7.66 11.96 -58.94
N GLN A 347 -8.57 12.24 -59.87
CA GLN A 347 -10.01 12.25 -59.60
C GLN A 347 -10.53 10.87 -59.16
N ILE A 348 -10.12 9.80 -59.84
CA ILE A 348 -10.51 8.42 -59.48
C ILE A 348 -10.06 8.09 -58.06
N LEU A 349 -8.85 8.47 -57.65
CA LEU A 349 -8.38 8.22 -56.27
C LEU A 349 -9.10 9.07 -55.23
N MET A 350 -9.44 10.32 -55.55
CA MET A 350 -10.27 11.15 -54.67
C MET A 350 -11.65 10.50 -54.46
N GLU A 351 -12.29 9.99 -55.50
CA GLU A 351 -13.55 9.23 -55.38
C GLU A 351 -13.36 7.93 -54.60
N ALA A 352 -12.26 7.21 -54.82
CA ALA A 352 -11.94 6.00 -54.08
C ALA A 352 -11.80 6.26 -52.56
N SER A 353 -11.28 7.43 -52.16
CA SER A 353 -11.19 7.82 -50.75
C SER A 353 -12.58 7.96 -50.10
N LEU A 354 -13.58 8.43 -50.84
CA LEU A 354 -14.97 8.50 -50.37
C LEU A 354 -15.58 7.11 -50.21
N PHE A 355 -15.29 6.18 -51.12
CA PHE A 355 -15.73 4.78 -50.99
C PHE A 355 -15.08 4.09 -49.80
N TYR A 356 -13.79 4.35 -49.54
CA TYR A 356 -13.13 3.84 -48.34
C TYR A 356 -13.82 4.31 -47.06
N VAL A 357 -14.10 5.62 -46.94
CA VAL A 357 -14.83 6.19 -45.79
C VAL A 357 -16.16 5.46 -45.58
N LYS A 358 -16.96 5.30 -46.65
CA LYS A 358 -18.23 4.56 -46.60
C LYS A 358 -18.07 3.09 -46.17
N ILE A 359 -17.02 2.41 -46.62
CA ILE A 359 -16.73 1.02 -46.20
C ILE A 359 -16.47 0.96 -44.70
N VAL A 360 -15.61 1.86 -44.20
CA VAL A 360 -15.25 1.87 -42.77
C VAL A 360 -16.49 2.18 -41.91
N ASP A 361 -17.30 3.15 -42.31
CA ASP A 361 -18.54 3.51 -41.60
C ASP A 361 -19.55 2.35 -41.61
N TYR A 362 -19.72 1.68 -42.75
CA TYR A 362 -20.60 0.52 -42.87
C TYR A 362 -20.11 -0.67 -42.04
N PHE A 363 -18.81 -0.95 -42.05
CA PHE A 363 -18.22 -2.02 -41.22
C PHE A 363 -18.35 -1.71 -39.74
N LEU A 364 -18.26 -0.44 -39.36
CA LEU A 364 -18.49 0.00 -38.00
C LEU A 364 -19.97 -0.21 -37.60
N GLU A 365 -20.93 0.20 -38.43
CA GLU A 365 -22.37 0.02 -38.22
C GLU A 365 -22.77 -1.46 -38.12
N LYS A 366 -22.21 -2.31 -38.97
CA LYS A 366 -22.47 -3.75 -38.99
C LYS A 366 -21.59 -4.56 -38.03
N GLU A 367 -20.92 -3.88 -37.10
CA GLU A 367 -20.08 -4.47 -36.06
C GLU A 367 -19.03 -5.46 -36.57
N TYR A 368 -18.44 -5.18 -37.73
CA TYR A 368 -17.31 -5.97 -38.22
C TYR A 368 -16.17 -5.90 -37.21
N GLU A 369 -15.56 -7.06 -36.97
CA GLU A 369 -14.36 -7.21 -36.18
C GLU A 369 -13.11 -7.13 -37.09
N GLY A 370 -11.94 -6.94 -36.47
CA GLY A 370 -10.69 -6.92 -37.20
C GLY A 370 -10.45 -5.67 -38.05
N ILE A 371 -11.26 -4.62 -37.95
CA ILE A 371 -11.21 -3.39 -38.78
C ILE A 371 -9.78 -2.78 -38.83
N TYR A 372 -8.95 -3.00 -37.82
CA TYR A 372 -7.52 -2.68 -37.86
C TYR A 372 -6.79 -3.21 -39.11
N ASN A 373 -7.27 -4.26 -39.77
CA ASN A 373 -6.67 -4.79 -41.01
C ASN A 373 -6.82 -3.85 -42.22
N ILE A 374 -7.77 -2.90 -42.16
CA ILE A 374 -8.06 -1.92 -43.21
C ILE A 374 -7.80 -0.46 -42.80
N THR A 375 -7.21 -0.20 -41.64
CA THR A 375 -6.77 1.15 -41.22
C THR A 375 -5.29 1.39 -41.45
N LYS A 376 -4.56 0.37 -41.92
CA LYS A 376 -3.11 0.46 -42.10
C LYS A 376 -2.74 1.37 -43.27
N ILE A 377 -2.09 2.48 -42.94
CA ILE A 377 -1.54 3.45 -43.90
C ILE A 377 -0.03 3.55 -43.67
N PRO A 378 0.80 2.79 -44.41
CA PRO A 378 2.25 2.89 -44.30
C PRO A 378 2.76 4.20 -44.93
N GLU A 379 3.99 4.58 -44.62
CA GLU A 379 4.65 5.68 -45.33
C GLU A 379 4.75 5.37 -46.83
N GLN A 380 4.36 6.32 -47.68
CA GLN A 380 4.39 6.14 -49.12
C GLN A 380 5.84 6.14 -49.65
N PRO A 381 6.32 5.01 -50.22
CA PRO A 381 7.63 4.97 -50.86
C PRO A 381 7.68 5.91 -52.07
N ALA A 382 8.86 6.45 -52.34
CA ALA A 382 9.10 7.25 -53.54
C ALA A 382 8.93 6.40 -54.80
N LYS A 383 8.14 6.89 -55.76
CA LYS A 383 7.90 6.23 -57.05
C LYS A 383 7.91 7.29 -58.15
N ASP A 384 8.54 7.01 -59.29
CA ASP A 384 8.64 7.96 -60.42
C ASP A 384 7.28 8.38 -61.00
N TRP A 385 6.25 7.56 -60.77
CA TRP A 385 4.91 7.78 -61.27
C TRP A 385 3.97 8.46 -60.26
N LEU A 386 4.41 8.74 -59.02
CA LEU A 386 3.59 9.26 -57.93
C LEU A 386 4.17 10.53 -57.32
N SER A 387 3.37 11.59 -57.24
CA SER A 387 3.65 12.74 -56.38
C SER A 387 3.33 12.40 -54.93
N LYS A 388 4.37 12.21 -54.10
CA LYS A 388 4.23 11.90 -52.68
C LYS A 388 3.50 13.02 -51.94
N GLU A 389 3.82 14.29 -52.24
CA GLU A 389 3.22 15.45 -51.58
C GLU A 389 1.71 15.55 -51.85
N TRP A 390 1.31 15.48 -53.13
CA TRP A 390 -0.11 15.52 -53.48
C TRP A 390 -0.88 14.35 -52.87
N PHE A 391 -0.30 13.15 -52.90
CA PHE A 391 -0.97 11.96 -52.36
C PHE A 391 -1.12 12.04 -50.85
N GLU A 392 -0.11 12.52 -50.12
CA GLU A 392 -0.19 12.69 -48.67
C GLU A 392 -1.26 13.73 -48.30
N GLN A 393 -1.25 14.90 -48.94
CA GLN A 393 -2.17 15.99 -48.63
C GLN A 393 -3.62 15.70 -49.02
N GLU A 394 -3.85 15.20 -50.24
CA GLU A 394 -5.21 15.10 -50.80
C GLU A 394 -5.90 13.78 -50.50
N ILE A 395 -5.15 12.71 -50.21
CA ILE A 395 -5.70 11.38 -49.96
C ILE A 395 -5.38 10.98 -48.53
N ILE A 396 -4.11 10.75 -48.20
CA ILE A 396 -3.73 10.11 -46.93
C ILE A 396 -4.20 10.90 -45.71
N ASN A 397 -3.99 12.22 -45.66
CA ASN A 397 -4.42 13.04 -44.53
C ASN A 397 -5.93 13.01 -44.31
N LYS A 398 -6.74 12.96 -45.39
CA LYS A 398 -8.20 12.84 -45.29
C LYS A 398 -8.60 11.48 -44.71
N LEU A 399 -7.95 10.40 -45.17
CA LEU A 399 -8.17 9.06 -44.62
C LEU A 399 -7.80 8.99 -43.14
N LYS A 400 -6.61 9.50 -42.78
CA LYS A 400 -6.11 9.54 -41.40
C LYS A 400 -7.07 10.32 -40.48
N SER A 401 -7.54 11.48 -40.93
CA SER A 401 -8.49 12.33 -40.17
C SER A 401 -9.80 11.60 -39.89
N HIS A 402 -10.35 10.90 -40.90
CA HIS A 402 -11.56 10.10 -40.68
C HIS A 402 -11.33 8.98 -39.66
N ILE A 403 -10.24 8.20 -39.80
CA ILE A 403 -9.93 7.05 -38.92
C ILE A 403 -9.80 7.46 -37.45
N ILE A 404 -9.21 8.63 -37.16
CA ILE A 404 -8.98 9.06 -35.77
C ILE A 404 -10.24 9.65 -35.11
N GLU A 405 -11.18 10.17 -35.88
CA GLU A 405 -12.41 10.84 -35.41
C GLU A 405 -13.60 9.88 -35.21
N ILE A 406 -13.61 8.71 -35.87
CA ILE A 406 -14.71 7.75 -35.75
C ILE A 406 -14.53 6.75 -34.59
N PRO A 407 -15.63 6.28 -33.96
CA PRO A 407 -15.56 5.38 -32.81
C PRO A 407 -15.21 3.94 -33.22
N LEU A 408 -13.94 3.70 -33.51
CA LEU A 408 -13.47 2.47 -34.17
C LEU A 408 -12.74 1.50 -33.24
N ILE A 409 -12.20 1.97 -32.11
CA ILE A 409 -11.40 1.15 -31.20
C ILE A 409 -12.25 0.65 -30.04
N SER A 410 -12.31 -0.67 -29.86
CA SER A 410 -12.95 -1.28 -28.69
C SER A 410 -12.09 -1.05 -27.45
N THR A 411 -12.66 -0.38 -26.44
CA THR A 411 -11.97 -0.18 -25.16
C THR A 411 -12.13 -1.40 -24.24
N HIS A 412 -11.33 -1.48 -23.17
CA HIS A 412 -11.33 -2.65 -22.28
C HIS A 412 -12.67 -2.82 -21.53
N ASN A 413 -13.26 -1.74 -21.00
CA ASN A 413 -14.53 -1.78 -20.25
C ASN A 413 -15.63 -0.84 -20.79
N ALA A 414 -15.45 -0.21 -21.95
CA ALA A 414 -16.51 0.61 -22.57
C ALA A 414 -16.78 0.16 -24.02
N GLY A 415 -17.64 0.89 -24.71
CA GLY A 415 -17.95 0.66 -26.13
C GLY A 415 -16.78 1.02 -27.04
N LYS A 416 -17.07 1.06 -28.35
CA LYS A 416 -16.11 1.58 -29.32
C LYS A 416 -15.96 3.09 -29.14
N MET A 417 -14.73 3.59 -29.15
CA MET A 417 -14.40 5.01 -28.97
C MET A 417 -13.42 5.47 -30.06
N PRO A 418 -13.42 6.78 -30.38
CA PRO A 418 -12.48 7.33 -31.34
C PRO A 418 -11.10 7.52 -30.69
N LEU A 419 -10.06 7.61 -31.52
CA LEU A 419 -8.70 7.95 -31.03
C LEU A 419 -8.67 9.36 -30.45
N ILE A 420 -9.40 10.30 -31.08
CA ILE A 420 -9.54 11.69 -30.67
C ILE A 420 -11.02 11.98 -30.40
N ASP A 421 -11.32 12.63 -29.28
CA ASP A 421 -12.68 13.03 -28.93
C ASP A 421 -13.16 14.29 -29.68
N GLU A 422 -14.43 14.65 -29.52
CA GLU A 422 -15.07 15.80 -30.19
C GLU A 422 -14.41 17.16 -29.85
N TRP A 423 -13.60 17.23 -28.78
CA TRP A 423 -12.90 18.44 -28.34
C TRP A 423 -11.42 18.44 -28.73
N GLY A 424 -10.95 17.44 -29.47
CA GLY A 424 -9.55 17.28 -29.86
C GLY A 424 -8.67 16.65 -28.76
N GLY A 425 -9.26 16.15 -27.68
CA GLY A 425 -8.57 15.39 -26.63
C GLY A 425 -8.36 13.93 -27.02
N THR A 426 -7.50 13.22 -26.30
CA THR A 426 -7.28 11.79 -26.54
C THR A 426 -8.46 10.97 -26.01
N GLY A 427 -9.19 10.30 -26.91
CA GLY A 427 -10.25 9.37 -26.55
C GLY A 427 -9.71 8.00 -26.13
N VAL A 428 -8.83 7.41 -26.93
CA VAL A 428 -8.20 6.11 -26.65
C VAL A 428 -6.68 6.19 -26.75
N PHE A 429 -6.03 5.59 -25.75
CA PHE A 429 -4.58 5.43 -25.68
C PHE A 429 -4.12 4.15 -26.36
N ILE A 430 -3.14 4.30 -27.26
CA ILE A 430 -2.45 3.20 -27.90
C ILE A 430 -1.02 3.13 -27.36
N PRO A 431 -0.62 2.00 -26.73
CA PRO A 431 0.74 1.81 -26.23
C PRO A 431 1.81 2.05 -27.31
N LYS A 432 2.86 2.81 -26.98
CA LYS A 432 3.91 3.27 -27.90
C LYS A 432 5.27 2.63 -27.68
N ASP A 433 5.45 1.92 -26.57
CA ASP A 433 6.72 1.26 -26.24
C ASP A 433 7.10 0.27 -27.36
N LEU A 434 8.37 0.22 -27.77
CA LEU A 434 8.80 -0.63 -28.91
C LEU A 434 8.81 -2.11 -28.57
N ASP A 435 9.12 -2.46 -27.33
CA ASP A 435 9.14 -3.84 -26.85
C ASP A 435 7.72 -4.35 -26.55
N GLU A 436 7.36 -5.47 -27.16
CA GLU A 436 6.03 -6.08 -27.02
C GLU A 436 5.74 -6.51 -25.58
N THR A 437 6.74 -7.04 -24.87
CA THR A 437 6.56 -7.49 -23.48
C THR A 437 6.34 -6.32 -22.53
N LEU A 438 7.01 -5.20 -22.77
CA LEU A 438 6.82 -3.95 -22.06
C LEU A 438 5.45 -3.34 -22.36
N ARG A 439 5.05 -3.23 -23.64
CA ARG A 439 3.69 -2.77 -24.02
C ARG A 439 2.61 -3.57 -23.31
N ALA A 440 2.76 -4.90 -23.31
CA ALA A 440 1.88 -5.81 -22.60
C ALA A 440 1.78 -5.50 -21.10
N LYS A 441 2.89 -5.22 -20.42
CA LYS A 441 2.89 -4.88 -18.99
C LYS A 441 2.29 -3.50 -18.72
N VAL A 442 2.66 -2.49 -19.52
CA VAL A 442 2.09 -1.14 -19.44
C VAL A 442 0.58 -1.19 -19.66
N TRP A 443 0.12 -1.98 -20.62
CA TRP A 443 -1.30 -2.22 -20.86
C TRP A 443 -1.97 -2.84 -19.63
N THR A 444 -1.38 -3.89 -19.03
CA THR A 444 -1.95 -4.56 -17.86
C THR A 444 -2.10 -3.62 -16.65
N LEU A 445 -1.11 -2.76 -16.43
CA LEU A 445 -1.19 -1.76 -15.37
C LEU A 445 -2.25 -0.70 -15.69
N SER A 446 -2.26 -0.21 -16.93
CA SER A 446 -3.13 0.88 -17.35
C SER A 446 -4.59 0.45 -17.48
N SER A 447 -4.88 -0.80 -17.83
CA SER A 447 -6.25 -1.32 -17.90
C SER A 447 -6.94 -1.35 -16.54
N LYS A 448 -6.19 -1.44 -15.44
CA LYS A 448 -6.73 -1.32 -14.08
C LYS A 448 -7.03 0.14 -13.67
N LEU A 449 -6.35 1.11 -14.27
CA LEU A 449 -6.43 2.53 -13.91
C LEU A 449 -7.34 3.34 -14.84
N ILE A 450 -7.29 3.07 -16.14
CA ILE A 450 -8.04 3.76 -17.20
C ILE A 450 -8.69 2.77 -18.18
N PRO A 451 -9.51 1.81 -17.69
CA PRO A 451 -10.09 0.76 -18.52
C PRO A 451 -10.98 1.26 -19.67
N HIS A 452 -11.51 2.48 -19.56
CA HIS A 452 -12.37 3.10 -20.56
C HIS A 452 -11.58 3.88 -21.62
N MET A 453 -10.27 4.08 -21.46
CA MET A 453 -9.43 4.83 -22.40
C MET A 453 -8.33 3.97 -23.02
N ILE A 454 -8.33 2.64 -22.83
CA ILE A 454 -7.32 1.76 -23.41
C ILE A 454 -7.98 0.65 -24.21
N THR A 455 -7.37 0.26 -25.34
CA THR A 455 -7.84 -0.83 -26.20
C THR A 455 -7.98 -2.16 -25.45
N LYS A 456 -8.77 -3.10 -25.98
CA LYS A 456 -8.78 -4.51 -25.53
C LYS A 456 -7.39 -5.17 -25.64
N ARG A 457 -7.15 -6.18 -24.81
CA ARG A 457 -5.86 -6.89 -24.77
C ARG A 457 -5.56 -7.62 -26.07
N GLU A 458 -6.59 -8.28 -26.60
CA GLU A 458 -6.50 -9.14 -27.77
C GLU A 458 -6.22 -8.32 -29.04
N GLU A 459 -6.62 -7.05 -29.04
CA GLU A 459 -6.45 -6.12 -30.17
C GLU A 459 -5.20 -5.23 -30.06
N LEU A 460 -4.49 -5.25 -28.93
CA LEU A 460 -3.38 -4.33 -28.63
C LEU A 460 -2.33 -4.31 -29.76
N GLU A 461 -1.81 -5.48 -30.10
CA GLU A 461 -0.77 -5.60 -31.13
C GLU A 461 -1.31 -5.35 -32.54
N CYS A 462 -2.59 -5.60 -32.75
CA CYS A 462 -3.26 -5.31 -34.00
C CYS A 462 -3.32 -3.80 -34.26
N TRP A 463 -3.75 -3.01 -33.26
CA TRP A 463 -3.77 -1.55 -33.35
C TRP A 463 -2.39 -0.93 -33.44
N TYR A 464 -1.42 -1.43 -32.64
CA TYR A 464 -0.03 -0.99 -32.71
C TYR A 464 0.54 -1.11 -34.13
N ASN A 465 0.34 -2.26 -34.77
CA ASN A 465 0.89 -2.57 -36.09
C ASN A 465 0.10 -1.97 -37.26
N SER A 466 -1.12 -1.51 -37.01
CA SER A 466 -1.99 -0.92 -38.03
C SER A 466 -1.86 0.60 -38.09
N LEU A 467 -1.92 1.26 -36.94
CA LEU A 467 -1.87 2.72 -36.87
C LEU A 467 -0.44 3.25 -37.05
N TRP A 468 -0.33 4.47 -37.57
CA TRP A 468 0.93 5.19 -37.73
C TRP A 468 1.49 5.68 -36.39
N GLU A 469 2.76 6.06 -36.35
CA GLU A 469 3.50 6.31 -35.11
C GLU A 469 2.87 7.40 -34.25
N GLU A 470 2.33 8.44 -34.88
CA GLU A 470 1.71 9.58 -34.22
C GLU A 470 0.44 9.21 -33.43
N CYS A 471 -0.23 8.09 -33.77
CA CYS A 471 -1.35 7.57 -32.99
C CYS A 471 -0.91 6.81 -31.73
N ARG A 472 0.36 6.39 -31.66
CA ARG A 472 0.92 5.66 -30.51
C ARG A 472 1.34 6.67 -29.46
N ASN A 473 0.39 7.02 -28.61
CA ASN A 473 0.46 8.22 -27.76
C ASN A 473 0.69 7.93 -26.26
N TYR A 474 0.79 6.67 -25.85
CA TYR A 474 0.83 6.31 -24.44
C TYR A 474 1.88 5.24 -24.14
N GLY A 475 2.67 5.37 -23.09
CA GLY A 475 3.67 4.38 -22.70
C GLY A 475 3.97 4.44 -21.21
N LEU A 476 5.07 3.80 -20.80
CA LEU A 476 5.44 3.75 -19.38
C LEU A 476 5.60 5.15 -18.76
N LEU A 477 6.23 6.10 -19.48
CA LEU A 477 6.43 7.46 -18.99
C LEU A 477 5.10 8.22 -18.81
N ASP A 478 4.13 8.02 -19.70
CA ASP A 478 2.81 8.65 -19.59
C ASP A 478 2.00 8.07 -18.43
N LEU A 479 2.13 6.75 -18.19
CA LEU A 479 1.58 6.11 -17.00
C LEU A 479 2.19 6.67 -15.72
N ILE A 480 3.51 6.88 -15.68
CA ILE A 480 4.19 7.49 -14.53
C ILE A 480 3.69 8.91 -14.28
N ASN A 481 3.69 9.77 -15.30
CA ASN A 481 3.20 11.14 -15.18
C ASN A 481 1.74 11.18 -14.67
N ARG A 482 0.91 10.22 -15.11
CA ARG A 482 -0.47 10.07 -14.63
C ARG A 482 -0.53 9.65 -13.16
N VAL A 483 0.34 8.75 -12.72
CA VAL A 483 0.43 8.35 -11.30
C VAL A 483 0.88 9.52 -10.42
N GLU A 484 1.90 10.27 -10.86
CA GLU A 484 2.38 11.47 -10.15
C GLU A 484 1.27 12.50 -9.94
N ALA A 485 0.35 12.65 -10.90
CA ALA A 485 -0.76 13.59 -10.83
C ALA A 485 -1.79 13.27 -9.73
N PHE A 486 -1.81 12.05 -9.19
CA PHE A 486 -2.66 11.71 -8.02
C PHE A 486 -2.04 12.14 -6.69
N GLU A 487 -0.74 12.47 -6.66
CA GLU A 487 0.02 12.95 -5.50
C GLU A 487 0.17 11.99 -4.31
N ASN A 488 -0.74 11.04 -4.09
CA ASN A 488 -0.71 10.08 -2.99
C ASN A 488 -1.47 8.77 -3.30
N ILE A 489 -1.19 7.72 -2.53
CA ILE A 489 -1.83 6.39 -2.65
C ILE A 489 -3.34 6.48 -2.49
N SER A 490 -3.83 7.26 -1.51
CA SER A 490 -5.25 7.31 -1.21
C SER A 490 -6.05 7.80 -2.43
N GLU A 491 -5.56 8.81 -3.13
CA GLU A 491 -6.21 9.32 -4.34
C GLU A 491 -6.08 8.32 -5.50
N LEU A 492 -4.90 7.75 -5.72
CA LEU A 492 -4.70 6.71 -6.74
C LEU A 492 -5.66 5.53 -6.53
N SER A 493 -5.86 5.10 -5.28
CA SER A 493 -6.71 3.95 -4.95
C SER A 493 -8.18 4.14 -5.32
N LYS A 494 -8.68 5.38 -5.35
CA LYS A 494 -10.07 5.70 -5.75
C LYS A 494 -10.33 5.43 -7.24
N HIS A 495 -9.28 5.48 -8.05
CA HIS A 495 -9.35 5.34 -9.50
C HIS A 495 -8.84 3.98 -10.01
N LEU A 496 -8.28 3.16 -9.11
CA LEU A 496 -7.68 1.88 -9.45
C LEU A 496 -8.62 0.72 -9.13
N ASN A 497 -8.85 -0.16 -10.10
CA ASN A 497 -9.54 -1.43 -9.89
C ASN A 497 -8.56 -2.50 -9.39
N GLY A 498 -8.43 -2.66 -8.07
CA GLY A 498 -7.65 -3.72 -7.45
C GLY A 498 -6.83 -3.25 -6.24
N ASN A 499 -5.88 -4.07 -5.80
CA ASN A 499 -4.95 -3.71 -4.73
C ASN A 499 -3.93 -2.68 -5.25
N VAL A 500 -3.92 -1.49 -4.64
CA VAL A 500 -3.04 -0.37 -5.03
C VAL A 500 -1.57 -0.64 -4.74
N THR A 501 -1.26 -1.30 -3.63
CA THR A 501 0.09 -1.65 -3.22
C THR A 501 0.72 -2.66 -4.19
N ASP A 502 0.01 -3.74 -4.49
CA ASP A 502 0.49 -4.77 -5.44
C ASP A 502 0.72 -4.16 -6.83
N TRP A 503 -0.23 -3.36 -7.29
CA TRP A 503 -0.15 -2.66 -8.58
C TRP A 503 1.03 -1.68 -8.63
N LEU A 504 1.24 -0.91 -7.56
CA LEU A 504 2.33 0.04 -7.48
C LEU A 504 3.68 -0.68 -7.45
N ASN A 505 3.80 -1.79 -6.72
CA ASN A 505 4.99 -2.64 -6.74
C ASN A 505 5.29 -3.18 -8.15
N GLU A 506 4.29 -3.61 -8.91
CA GLU A 506 4.46 -4.02 -10.31
C GLU A 506 4.96 -2.86 -11.20
N LEU A 507 4.39 -1.65 -11.06
CA LEU A 507 4.81 -0.46 -11.79
C LEU A 507 6.26 -0.06 -11.45
N LEU A 508 6.59 0.00 -10.16
CA LEU A 508 7.91 0.38 -9.69
C LEU A 508 8.96 -0.64 -10.14
N ALA A 509 8.67 -1.94 -10.04
CA ALA A 509 9.54 -2.98 -10.56
C ALA A 509 9.79 -2.81 -12.07
N LEU A 510 8.75 -2.48 -12.85
CA LEU A 510 8.86 -2.25 -14.28
C LEU A 510 9.75 -1.05 -14.63
N PHE A 511 9.59 0.07 -13.91
CA PHE A 511 10.36 1.29 -14.12
C PHE A 511 11.82 1.12 -13.70
N TYR A 512 12.06 0.68 -12.46
CA TYR A 512 13.41 0.62 -11.90
C TYR A 512 14.26 -0.54 -12.46
N SER A 513 13.65 -1.57 -13.06
CA SER A 513 14.40 -2.59 -13.82
C SER A 513 15.20 -2.01 -15.00
N ASN A 514 14.82 -0.83 -15.52
CA ASN A 514 15.52 -0.12 -16.61
C ASN A 514 15.69 1.37 -16.28
N GLU A 515 15.95 1.69 -15.01
CA GLU A 515 15.95 3.05 -14.45
C GLU A 515 16.75 4.04 -15.31
N TYR A 516 17.97 3.67 -15.71
CA TYR A 516 18.89 4.56 -16.46
C TYR A 516 18.27 5.06 -17.77
N LEU A 517 17.52 4.21 -18.48
CA LEU A 517 16.91 4.58 -19.75
C LEU A 517 15.74 5.56 -19.54
N TYR A 518 14.89 5.30 -18.55
CA TYR A 518 13.69 6.11 -18.33
C TYR A 518 13.93 7.41 -17.58
N THR A 519 14.84 7.42 -16.60
CA THR A 519 15.24 8.64 -15.88
C THR A 519 15.93 9.65 -16.80
N ASN A 520 16.78 9.18 -17.73
CA ASN A 520 17.36 10.05 -18.76
C ASN A 520 16.29 10.66 -19.68
N ASN A 521 15.25 9.90 -20.02
CA ASN A 521 14.14 10.42 -20.84
C ASN A 521 13.24 11.39 -20.07
N LEU A 522 13.00 11.15 -18.78
CA LEU A 522 12.20 12.03 -17.92
C LEU A 522 12.97 13.29 -17.49
N GLY A 523 14.32 13.23 -17.47
CA GLY A 523 15.20 14.29 -17.02
C GLY A 523 15.22 14.50 -15.49
N ARG A 524 14.52 13.64 -14.74
CA ARG A 524 14.37 13.69 -13.28
C ARG A 524 13.94 12.33 -12.71
N SER A 525 13.99 12.20 -11.39
CA SER A 525 13.35 11.11 -10.66
C SER A 525 11.83 11.35 -10.56
N PRO A 526 10.99 10.33 -10.78
CA PRO A 526 9.55 10.45 -10.64
C PRO A 526 9.12 10.44 -9.16
N ARG A 527 8.08 11.22 -8.83
CA ARG A 527 7.38 11.27 -7.54
C ARG A 527 6.29 10.21 -7.49
N ILE A 528 6.70 8.94 -7.39
CA ILE A 528 5.78 7.77 -7.38
C ILE A 528 6.06 6.83 -6.20
N LEU A 529 7.02 7.16 -5.33
CA LEU A 529 7.35 6.36 -4.15
C LEU A 529 6.57 6.90 -2.95
N PRO A 530 5.68 6.13 -2.34
CA PRO A 530 4.89 6.61 -1.22
C PRO A 530 5.72 6.61 0.07
N ASN A 531 5.66 7.71 0.82
CA ASN A 531 6.13 7.72 2.20
C ASN A 531 5.13 6.98 3.13
N GLN A 532 5.40 6.92 4.43
CA GLN A 532 4.53 6.21 5.39
C GLN A 532 3.18 6.92 5.65
N TYR A 533 2.94 8.09 5.06
CA TYR A 533 1.62 8.72 4.97
C TYR A 533 0.90 8.45 3.64
N GLY A 534 1.55 7.72 2.73
CA GLY A 534 1.06 7.44 1.38
C GLY A 534 1.29 8.58 0.39
N GLU A 535 1.99 9.66 0.76
CA GLU A 535 2.29 10.77 -0.15
C GLU A 535 3.44 10.39 -1.09
N PHE A 536 3.31 10.71 -2.38
CA PHE A 536 4.33 10.37 -3.34
C PHE A 536 5.53 11.34 -3.31
N ARG A 537 6.72 10.73 -3.30
CA ARG A 537 8.04 11.32 -3.16
C ARG A 537 8.99 10.78 -4.22
N THR A 538 10.09 11.48 -4.46
CA THR A 538 11.17 10.98 -5.32
C THR A 538 12.07 10.00 -4.57
N LEU A 539 12.90 9.25 -5.31
CA LEU A 539 13.86 8.29 -4.74
C LEU A 539 14.85 8.93 -3.75
N ASP A 540 15.25 10.18 -3.98
CA ASP A 540 16.18 10.95 -3.13
C ASP A 540 15.50 11.56 -1.89
N GLU A 541 14.17 11.68 -1.89
CA GLU A 541 13.38 12.18 -0.77
C GLU A 541 13.00 11.10 0.25
N VAL A 542 13.11 9.81 -0.12
CA VAL A 542 12.73 8.69 0.76
C VAL A 542 13.92 7.82 1.18
N SER A 543 13.79 7.21 2.35
CA SER A 543 14.74 6.28 2.94
C SER A 543 14.05 4.96 3.31
N LEU A 544 14.78 3.85 3.19
CA LEU A 544 14.33 2.54 3.61
C LEU A 544 14.24 2.46 5.13
N ASP A 545 13.06 2.11 5.65
CA ASP A 545 12.85 1.81 7.06
C ASP A 545 13.51 0.46 7.43
N CYS A 546 14.67 0.52 8.09
CA CYS A 546 15.43 -0.66 8.49
C CYS A 546 15.04 -1.16 9.90
N GLY A 547 13.74 -1.27 10.16
CA GLY A 547 13.20 -1.81 11.41
C GLY A 547 13.15 -0.79 12.55
N ILE A 548 12.72 0.43 12.25
CA ILE A 548 12.52 1.49 13.25
C ILE A 548 11.21 1.21 14.00
N ASP A 549 11.28 1.07 15.34
CA ASP A 549 10.06 0.87 16.14
C ASP A 549 9.10 2.08 15.99
N GLU A 550 7.80 1.81 15.78
CA GLU A 550 6.78 2.87 15.57
C GLU A 550 6.78 3.91 16.69
N ILE A 551 7.00 3.46 17.93
CA ILE A 551 7.00 4.30 19.12
C ILE A 551 8.06 5.41 19.03
N TYR A 552 9.23 5.16 18.43
CA TYR A 552 10.23 6.21 18.24
C TYR A 552 9.83 7.22 17.18
N LYS A 553 9.10 6.80 16.14
CA LYS A 553 8.54 7.71 15.14
C LYS A 553 7.48 8.60 15.77
N ASP A 554 6.61 8.04 16.60
CA ASP A 554 5.55 8.80 17.26
C ASP A 554 6.12 9.78 18.29
N ILE A 555 7.04 9.34 19.16
CA ILE A 555 7.66 10.20 20.19
C ILE A 555 8.47 11.34 19.55
N SER A 556 9.11 11.12 18.41
CA SER A 556 9.88 12.17 17.75
C SER A 556 9.01 13.28 17.14
N THR A 557 7.74 13.00 16.82
CA THR A 557 6.80 14.06 16.39
C THR A 557 6.57 15.12 17.48
N VAL A 558 6.69 14.76 18.77
CA VAL A 558 6.64 15.70 19.91
C VAL A 558 7.74 16.76 19.83
N LEU A 559 8.86 16.42 19.18
CA LEU A 559 9.97 17.32 18.91
C LEU A 559 9.87 18.02 17.53
N ASN A 560 8.71 17.94 16.87
CA ASN A 560 8.50 18.37 15.48
C ASN A 560 9.42 17.64 14.48
N PHE A 561 9.76 16.38 14.76
CA PHE A 561 10.53 15.53 13.84
C PHE A 561 9.71 14.34 13.42
N ASP A 562 9.23 14.39 12.18
CA ASP A 562 8.39 13.35 11.63
C ASP A 562 9.16 12.51 10.61
N PHE A 563 9.70 11.38 11.08
CA PHE A 563 10.40 10.43 10.22
C PHE A 563 9.47 9.78 9.19
N LYS A 564 8.15 9.71 9.43
CA LYS A 564 7.20 9.06 8.50
C LYS A 564 7.13 9.78 7.14
N ILE A 565 7.50 11.07 7.10
CA ILE A 565 7.57 11.87 5.86
C ILE A 565 8.70 11.41 4.94
N GLU A 566 9.84 11.01 5.50
CA GLU A 566 11.05 10.62 4.77
C GLU A 566 11.25 9.09 4.67
N LEU A 567 10.42 8.30 5.35
CA LEU A 567 10.47 6.85 5.28
C LEU A 567 9.55 6.32 4.18
N LEU A 568 10.08 5.39 3.37
CA LEU A 568 9.29 4.64 2.40
C LEU A 568 8.22 3.81 3.13
N ASP A 569 7.03 3.72 2.53
CA ASP A 569 5.98 2.82 2.97
C ASP A 569 6.51 1.37 3.04
N ARG A 570 6.14 0.66 4.12
CA ARG A 570 6.64 -0.69 4.42
C ARG A 570 6.07 -1.76 3.48
N GLU A 571 4.96 -1.49 2.81
CA GLU A 571 4.37 -2.43 1.87
C GLU A 571 5.02 -2.36 0.47
N ILE A 572 5.88 -1.38 0.23
CA ILE A 572 6.64 -1.27 -1.02
C ILE A 572 7.85 -2.20 -0.99
N ASN A 573 7.98 -3.02 -2.04
CA ASN A 573 9.14 -3.88 -2.19
C ASN A 573 10.37 -3.07 -2.58
N SER A 574 11.36 -3.01 -1.69
CA SER A 574 12.60 -2.26 -1.95
C SER A 574 13.63 -2.99 -2.82
N GLU A 575 13.42 -4.26 -3.19
CA GLU A 575 14.42 -5.08 -3.92
C GLU A 575 14.85 -4.49 -5.27
N PHE A 576 13.93 -3.80 -5.95
CA PHE A 576 14.20 -3.16 -7.25
C PHE A 576 14.71 -1.71 -7.11
N LEU A 577 14.76 -1.14 -5.91
CA LEU A 577 15.20 0.24 -5.67
C LEU A 577 16.70 0.29 -5.35
N ALA A 578 17.53 0.40 -6.39
CA ALA A 578 18.96 0.58 -6.21
C ALA A 578 19.28 1.93 -5.53
N ASN A 579 20.31 1.98 -4.69
CA ASN A 579 20.81 3.20 -4.04
C ASN A 579 19.86 3.92 -3.07
N LEU A 580 18.76 3.28 -2.66
CA LEU A 580 17.87 3.86 -1.65
C LEU A 580 18.64 4.07 -0.33
N LYS A 581 18.59 5.30 0.21
CA LYS A 581 19.22 5.63 1.49
C LYS A 581 18.59 4.75 2.58
N LYS A 582 19.41 4.16 3.43
CA LYS A 582 18.92 3.35 4.56
C LYS A 582 18.87 4.21 5.80
N LEU A 583 17.74 4.17 6.51
CA LEU A 583 17.62 4.79 7.83
C LEU A 583 17.46 3.70 8.86
N THR A 584 18.46 3.57 9.73
CA THR A 584 18.44 2.64 10.85
C THR A 584 17.95 3.33 12.11
N LEU A 585 17.59 2.54 13.12
CA LEU A 585 17.23 3.06 14.43
C LEU A 585 18.38 3.86 15.09
N ASP A 586 19.65 3.52 14.82
CA ASP A 586 20.80 4.28 15.34
C ASP A 586 20.96 5.66 14.66
N ASP A 587 20.59 5.76 13.38
CA ASP A 587 20.55 7.04 12.67
C ASP A 587 19.47 7.95 13.26
N VAL A 588 18.29 7.38 13.54
CA VAL A 588 17.19 8.07 14.24
C VAL A 588 17.67 8.60 15.60
N PHE A 589 18.34 7.77 16.40
CA PHE A 589 18.89 8.20 17.69
C PHE A 589 19.89 9.35 17.54
N SER A 590 20.79 9.25 16.57
CA SER A 590 21.81 10.28 16.32
C SER A 590 21.17 11.61 15.90
N GLU A 591 20.13 11.57 15.08
CA GLU A 591 19.44 12.76 14.60
C GLU A 591 18.62 13.43 15.71
N ILE A 592 17.95 12.65 16.55
CA ILE A 592 17.28 13.12 17.76
C ILE A 592 18.29 13.81 18.69
N LEU A 593 19.44 13.17 18.97
CA LEU A 593 20.50 13.73 19.83
C LEU A 593 21.02 15.08 19.33
N LYS A 594 21.33 15.20 18.03
CA LYS A 594 21.78 16.47 17.44
C LYS A 594 20.81 17.62 17.67
N LYS A 595 19.51 17.33 17.59
CA LYS A 595 18.44 18.34 17.69
C LYS A 595 18.10 18.70 19.13
N LEU A 596 18.24 17.76 20.08
CA LEU A 596 18.07 18.00 21.52
C LEU A 596 19.12 18.93 22.14
N HIS A 597 20.21 19.25 21.44
CA HIS A 597 21.17 20.28 21.89
C HIS A 597 20.55 21.69 21.99
N ARG A 598 19.34 21.92 21.44
CA ARG A 598 18.58 23.16 21.58
C ARG A 598 17.42 22.95 22.57
N SER A 599 17.18 23.93 23.44
CA SER A 599 16.05 23.87 24.39
C SER A 599 14.72 23.75 23.63
N HIS A 600 13.94 22.70 23.93
CA HIS A 600 12.65 22.42 23.31
C HIS A 600 11.53 22.45 24.36
N PRO A 601 10.38 23.12 24.13
CA PRO A 601 9.29 23.22 25.09
C PRO A 601 8.75 21.85 25.55
N SER A 602 8.66 20.90 24.61
CA SER A 602 8.14 19.55 24.86
C SER A 602 9.22 18.53 25.26
N ALA A 603 10.42 18.97 25.64
CA ALA A 603 11.51 18.06 26.02
C ALA A 603 11.15 17.18 27.22
N GLU A 604 10.30 17.68 28.12
CA GLU A 604 9.81 16.94 29.28
C GLU A 604 9.02 15.68 28.88
N ASP A 605 7.98 15.84 28.05
CA ASP A 605 7.14 14.75 27.57
C ASP A 605 7.94 13.74 26.74
N PHE A 606 8.88 14.24 25.94
CA PHE A 606 9.81 13.41 25.18
C PHE A 606 10.67 12.55 26.12
N TYR A 607 11.36 13.16 27.10
CA TYR A 607 12.22 12.41 28.04
C TYR A 607 11.42 11.45 28.92
N LYS A 608 10.21 11.82 29.31
CA LYS A 608 9.28 10.91 29.99
C LYS A 608 9.04 9.67 29.14
N SER A 609 8.68 9.88 27.88
CA SER A 609 8.42 8.79 26.94
C SER A 609 9.64 7.90 26.72
N ILE A 610 10.86 8.48 26.62
CA ILE A 610 12.12 7.72 26.49
C ILE A 610 12.39 6.82 27.70
N ILE A 611 12.24 7.33 28.93
CA ILE A 611 12.44 6.54 30.16
C ILE A 611 11.40 5.42 30.26
N SER A 612 10.22 5.59 29.67
CA SER A 612 9.18 4.58 29.61
C SER A 612 9.46 3.42 28.62
N LEU A 613 10.48 3.51 27.76
CA LEU A 613 10.80 2.47 26.76
C LEU A 613 11.73 1.38 27.29
N GLN A 614 11.33 0.12 27.17
CA GLN A 614 12.03 -1.05 27.72
C GLN A 614 12.55 -1.96 26.61
N ALA A 615 13.88 -2.08 26.47
CA ALA A 615 14.51 -3.00 25.49
C ALA A 615 15.33 -4.13 26.15
N LYS A 616 15.97 -3.84 27.29
CA LYS A 616 16.76 -4.77 28.12
C LYS A 616 16.64 -4.34 29.57
N GLN A 617 16.86 -5.24 30.53
CA GLN A 617 16.90 -4.86 31.94
C GLN A 617 17.98 -3.81 32.18
N ASN A 618 17.57 -2.62 32.61
CA ASN A 618 18.44 -1.53 33.02
C ASN A 618 18.07 -1.15 34.46
N SER A 619 19.00 -1.36 35.40
CA SER A 619 18.77 -1.09 36.81
C SER A 619 18.54 0.39 37.10
N GLU A 620 19.24 1.30 36.42
CA GLU A 620 19.06 2.75 36.60
C GLU A 620 17.66 3.22 36.19
N GLN A 621 17.19 2.72 35.06
CA GLN A 621 15.86 3.01 34.55
C GLN A 621 14.77 2.44 35.45
N ASN A 622 14.93 1.19 35.91
CA ASN A 622 13.95 0.52 36.77
C ASN A 622 13.88 1.18 38.15
N ASP A 623 15.03 1.45 38.79
CA ASP A 623 15.10 2.14 40.07
C ASP A 623 14.40 3.52 39.99
N PHE A 624 14.60 4.25 38.89
CA PHE A 624 13.95 5.54 38.68
C PHE A 624 12.43 5.40 38.45
N LEU A 625 11.99 4.44 37.63
CA LEU A 625 10.55 4.21 37.40
C LEU A 625 9.83 3.77 38.66
N ASP A 626 10.43 2.90 39.47
CA ASP A 626 9.85 2.43 40.72
C ASP A 626 9.68 3.60 41.70
N LEU A 627 10.66 4.51 41.79
CA LEU A 627 10.56 5.74 42.57
C LEU A 627 9.43 6.66 42.08
N VAL A 628 9.29 6.85 40.77
CA VAL A 628 8.23 7.69 40.20
C VAL A 628 6.85 7.06 40.41
N TYR A 629 6.73 5.73 40.35
CA TYR A 629 5.48 5.03 40.64
C TYR A 629 5.04 5.14 42.10
N GLU A 630 5.99 5.18 43.03
CA GLU A 630 5.70 5.48 44.44
C GLU A 630 5.13 6.91 44.60
N LEU A 631 5.61 7.88 43.81
CA LEU A 631 5.19 9.29 43.92
C LEU A 631 3.89 9.63 43.16
N GLN A 632 3.73 9.10 41.95
CA GLN A 632 2.67 9.50 41.00
C GLN A 632 1.67 8.37 40.69
N GLY A 633 1.89 7.16 41.22
CA GLY A 633 1.11 5.97 40.91
C GLY A 633 1.58 5.26 39.64
N LYS A 634 1.26 3.96 39.53
CA LYS A 634 1.71 3.08 38.43
C LYS A 634 1.19 3.48 37.05
N ASP A 635 0.04 4.16 37.00
CA ASP A 635 -0.60 4.57 35.74
C ASP A 635 -0.01 5.86 35.14
N ALA A 636 0.85 6.57 35.88
CA ALA A 636 1.39 7.85 35.43
C ALA A 636 2.43 7.71 34.31
N TRP A 637 3.18 6.60 34.26
CA TRP A 637 4.25 6.32 33.29
C TRP A 637 4.11 4.91 32.72
N ILE A 638 3.49 4.78 31.55
CA ILE A 638 3.21 3.50 30.90
C ILE A 638 4.51 2.93 30.31
N ARG A 639 4.88 1.69 30.67
CA ARG A 639 6.06 1.01 30.08
C ARG A 639 5.71 0.45 28.71
N ASN A 640 6.54 0.74 27.71
CA ASN A 640 6.40 0.20 26.35
C ASN A 640 7.63 -0.62 25.97
N SER A 641 7.42 -1.77 25.32
CA SER A 641 8.54 -2.60 24.84
C SER A 641 9.07 -2.08 23.51
N VAL A 642 10.39 -2.04 23.35
CA VAL A 642 11.06 -1.64 22.10
C VAL A 642 12.20 -2.60 21.75
N SER A 643 12.60 -2.63 20.48
CA SER A 643 13.64 -3.55 19.99
C SER A 643 15.05 -3.18 20.52
N LYS A 644 15.33 -1.88 20.65
CA LYS A 644 16.61 -1.32 21.09
C LYS A 644 16.38 0.03 21.79
N HIS A 645 17.26 0.40 22.71
CA HIS A 645 17.30 1.74 23.30
C HIS A 645 18.66 2.39 23.06
N SER A 646 18.66 3.73 22.96
CA SER A 646 19.88 4.53 23.03
C SER A 646 20.26 4.76 24.50
N GLN A 647 21.42 4.26 24.90
CA GLN A 647 21.95 4.48 26.26
C GLN A 647 22.19 5.96 26.54
N GLU A 648 22.61 6.73 25.52
CA GLU A 648 22.88 8.15 25.64
C GLU A 648 21.58 8.95 25.86
N LEU A 649 20.54 8.69 25.05
CA LEU A 649 19.23 9.34 25.22
C LEU A 649 18.62 8.99 26.58
N LEU A 650 18.70 7.73 27.00
CA LEU A 650 18.20 7.29 28.30
C LEU A 650 18.94 8.00 29.45
N LYS A 651 20.27 8.10 29.38
CA LYS A 651 21.08 8.79 30.38
C LYS A 651 20.76 10.29 30.45
N LEU A 652 20.55 10.94 29.32
CA LEU A 652 20.14 12.35 29.25
C LEU A 652 18.73 12.54 29.86
N ALA A 653 17.79 11.68 29.50
CA ALA A 653 16.43 11.73 30.02
C ALA A 653 16.39 11.54 31.55
N LEU A 654 17.08 10.53 32.06
CA LEU A 654 17.18 10.24 33.49
C LEU A 654 17.84 11.38 34.26
N LYS A 655 18.93 11.97 33.73
CA LYS A 655 19.55 13.16 34.30
C LYS A 655 18.59 14.35 34.35
N PHE A 656 17.91 14.64 33.25
CA PHE A 656 16.94 15.74 33.18
C PHE A 656 15.85 15.59 34.24
N TRP A 657 15.22 14.41 34.32
CA TRP A 657 14.12 14.18 35.25
C TRP A 657 14.57 14.13 36.71
N ARG A 658 15.76 13.61 37.03
CA ARG A 658 16.32 13.70 38.39
C ARG A 658 16.60 15.14 38.80
N GLU A 659 17.20 15.94 37.92
CA GLU A 659 17.39 17.38 38.15
C GLU A 659 16.06 18.11 38.35
N LYS A 660 15.04 17.79 37.53
CA LYS A 660 13.70 18.36 37.65
C LYS A 660 13.05 18.01 38.99
N ILE A 661 12.99 16.71 39.33
CA ILE A 661 12.43 16.24 40.60
C ILE A 661 13.16 16.88 41.79
N THR A 662 14.48 17.06 41.73
CA THR A 662 15.24 17.73 42.79
C THR A 662 14.81 19.20 42.94
N LYS A 663 14.59 19.92 41.84
CA LYS A 663 14.05 21.30 41.87
C LYS A 663 12.62 21.35 42.40
N ASP A 664 11.79 20.41 41.96
CA ASP A 664 10.39 20.32 42.38
C ASP A 664 10.31 20.06 43.89
N ILE A 665 11.08 19.11 44.43
CA ILE A 665 11.19 18.86 45.89
C ILE A 665 11.61 20.14 46.63
N SER A 666 12.65 20.81 46.12
CA SER A 666 13.18 22.02 46.76
C SER A 666 12.16 23.14 46.85
N SER A 667 11.24 23.24 45.89
CA SER A 667 10.18 24.26 45.87
C SER A 667 9.16 24.13 47.00
N TYR A 668 9.07 22.96 47.66
CA TYR A 668 8.19 22.75 48.80
C TYR A 668 8.79 23.17 50.14
N GLU A 669 10.08 23.54 50.19
CA GLU A 669 10.81 24.05 51.36
C GLU A 669 10.97 23.09 52.57
N SER A 670 10.02 22.18 52.82
CA SER A 670 10.04 21.21 53.92
C SER A 670 9.33 19.90 53.57
N ILE A 671 9.67 18.82 54.29
CA ILE A 671 9.08 17.50 54.15
C ILE A 671 7.58 17.50 54.43
N ARG A 672 7.12 18.36 55.35
CA ARG A 672 5.70 18.49 55.69
C ARG A 672 4.87 19.02 54.53
N ILE A 673 5.36 20.08 53.88
CA ILE A 673 4.67 20.68 52.72
C ILE A 673 4.73 19.71 51.53
N PHE A 674 5.89 19.07 51.31
CA PHE A 674 6.04 18.02 50.30
C PHE A 674 5.07 16.87 50.53
N ALA A 675 4.99 16.33 51.75
CA ALA A 675 4.07 15.24 52.10
C ALA A 675 2.60 15.63 51.88
N SER A 676 2.21 16.87 52.20
CA SER A 676 0.83 17.35 51.98
C SER A 676 0.45 17.58 50.51
N SER A 677 1.44 17.72 49.63
CA SER A 677 1.24 18.00 48.20
C SER A 677 1.12 16.72 47.36
N PHE A 678 1.44 15.56 47.94
CA PHE A 678 1.36 14.24 47.31
C PHE A 678 0.54 13.28 48.19
N ASN A 679 0.08 12.14 47.64
CA ASN A 679 -0.79 11.19 48.36
C ASN A 679 -0.02 10.26 49.33
N PHE A 680 0.94 10.78 50.10
CA PHE A 680 1.61 9.99 51.13
C PHE A 680 0.71 9.82 52.36
N ALA A 681 0.73 8.63 52.98
CA ALA A 681 -0.03 8.33 54.19
C ALA A 681 0.54 9.01 55.45
N SER A 682 1.82 9.41 55.42
CA SER A 682 2.47 10.12 56.53
C SER A 682 3.72 10.90 56.09
N GLU A 683 4.17 11.85 56.92
CA GLU A 683 5.46 12.54 56.74
C GLU A 683 6.65 11.57 56.76
N HIS A 684 6.54 10.46 57.49
CA HIS A 684 7.57 9.42 57.52
C HIS A 684 7.68 8.67 56.18
N GLU A 685 6.56 8.39 55.51
CA GLU A 685 6.58 7.78 54.18
C GLU A 685 7.23 8.72 53.15
N ALA A 686 6.90 10.00 53.20
CA ALA A 686 7.55 11.02 52.36
C ALA A 686 9.06 11.11 52.66
N MET A 687 9.46 11.01 53.94
CA MET A 687 10.87 10.99 54.37
C MET A 687 11.61 9.77 53.81
N MET A 688 11.00 8.58 53.87
CA MET A 688 11.56 7.36 53.30
C MET A 688 11.69 7.44 51.77
N TRP A 689 10.71 8.05 51.09
CA TRP A 689 10.78 8.29 49.65
C TRP A 689 11.93 9.26 49.29
N VAL A 690 12.09 10.38 50.03
CA VAL A 690 13.21 11.31 49.83
C VAL A 690 14.55 10.63 50.11
N SER A 691 14.63 9.78 51.14
CA SER A 691 15.82 8.98 51.45
C SER A 691 16.17 8.02 50.30
N ASN A 692 15.17 7.33 49.73
CA ASN A 692 15.36 6.49 48.54
C ASN A 692 15.81 7.31 47.32
N PHE A 693 15.26 8.50 47.10
CA PHE A 693 15.65 9.40 46.01
C PHE A 693 17.11 9.87 46.15
N VAL A 694 17.51 10.29 47.34
CA VAL A 694 18.90 10.66 47.66
C VAL A 694 19.84 9.48 47.41
N ARG A 695 19.46 8.27 47.83
CA ARG A 695 20.23 7.05 47.55
C ARG A 695 20.40 6.81 46.05
N ILE A 696 19.36 7.04 45.24
CA ILE A 696 19.44 6.95 43.77
C ILE A 696 20.40 8.00 43.20
N LEU A 697 20.35 9.25 43.68
CA LEU A 697 21.28 10.30 43.25
C LEU A 697 22.74 9.93 43.54
N VAL A 698 23.02 9.35 44.71
CA VAL A 698 24.36 8.86 45.10
C VAL A 698 24.77 7.66 44.25
N LYS A 699 23.90 6.65 44.12
CA LYS A 699 24.17 5.42 43.36
C LYS A 699 24.56 5.68 41.91
N TYR A 700 24.00 6.73 41.30
CA TYR A 700 24.21 7.09 39.88
C TYR A 700 25.02 8.38 39.68
N GLU A 701 25.87 8.75 40.65
CA GLU A 701 26.86 9.84 40.55
C GLU A 701 26.26 11.22 40.18
N GLN A 702 25.05 11.52 40.67
CA GLN A 702 24.38 12.83 40.52
C GLN A 702 24.17 13.55 41.85
N ASP A 703 24.89 13.12 42.87
CA ASP A 703 24.81 13.61 44.24
C ASP A 703 25.36 15.05 44.38
N GLY A 704 26.14 15.55 43.41
CA GLY A 704 26.51 16.97 43.31
C GLY A 704 25.32 17.93 43.16
N LEU A 705 24.10 17.43 42.88
CA LEU A 705 22.86 18.22 42.97
C LEU A 705 22.53 18.60 44.41
N LEU A 706 22.87 17.74 45.38
CA LEU A 706 22.63 17.98 46.80
C LEU A 706 23.44 19.18 47.32
N ASP A 707 24.56 19.51 46.67
CA ASP A 707 25.38 20.68 47.01
C ASP A 707 24.79 22.00 46.48
N ARG A 708 23.89 21.94 45.49
CA ARG A 708 23.38 23.12 44.77
C ARG A 708 21.89 23.38 45.03
N ILE A 709 21.14 22.34 45.41
CA ILE A 709 19.68 22.39 45.57
C ILE A 709 19.32 21.84 46.94
N ALA A 710 18.50 22.58 47.67
CA ALA A 710 18.08 22.21 49.01
C ALA A 710 16.97 21.15 48.96
N ILE A 711 17.34 19.89 49.18
CA ILE A 711 16.40 18.75 49.28
C ILE A 711 16.67 17.83 50.47
N LEU A 712 17.74 18.09 51.25
CA LEU A 712 18.08 17.26 52.41
C LEU A 712 17.38 17.82 53.66
N PRO A 713 16.43 17.11 54.28
CA PRO A 713 15.78 17.57 55.50
C PRO A 713 16.74 17.63 56.68
N ASP A 714 16.69 18.74 57.42
CA ASP A 714 17.23 18.83 58.77
C ASP A 714 16.39 17.98 59.76
N GLN A 715 16.76 17.93 61.05
CA GLN A 715 15.99 17.17 62.05
C GLN A 715 14.60 17.77 62.36
N TYR A 716 14.24 18.92 61.77
CA TYR A 716 12.88 19.47 61.76
C TYR A 716 12.13 19.21 60.45
N GLY A 717 12.78 18.58 59.47
CA GLY A 717 12.20 18.31 58.16
C GLY A 717 12.31 19.47 57.17
N ASN A 718 13.04 20.56 57.45
CA ASN A 718 13.24 21.64 56.48
C ASN A 718 14.34 21.27 55.49
N PHE A 719 14.11 21.48 54.20
CA PHE A 719 15.09 21.13 53.17
C PHE A 719 16.26 22.10 53.16
N LYS A 720 17.48 21.54 53.10
CA LYS A 720 18.76 22.22 53.14
C LYS A 720 19.70 21.67 52.08
N MET A 721 20.69 22.47 51.70
CA MET A 721 21.79 21.99 50.87
C MET A 721 22.72 21.11 51.69
N ARG A 722 23.42 20.19 51.02
CA ARG A 722 24.44 19.34 51.64
C ARG A 722 25.43 20.17 52.44
N ALA A 723 25.89 21.30 51.91
CA ALA A 723 26.84 22.22 52.55
C ALA A 723 26.33 22.90 53.85
N GLU A 724 25.05 22.79 54.19
CA GLU A 724 24.45 23.35 55.41
C GLU A 724 24.28 22.32 56.54
N LEU A 725 24.30 21.02 56.23
CA LEU A 725 24.01 19.94 57.18
C LEU A 725 25.24 19.15 57.65
N SER A 726 25.24 18.74 58.90
CA SER A 726 26.25 17.89 59.52
C SER A 726 25.64 16.56 59.96
N LEU A 727 26.46 15.52 60.12
CA LEU A 727 26.02 14.25 60.71
C LEU A 727 25.94 14.36 62.24
N ASP A 728 24.97 13.67 62.80
CA ASP A 728 24.86 13.44 64.23
C ASP A 728 25.83 12.29 64.59
N SER A 729 26.74 12.50 65.54
CA SER A 729 27.67 11.45 65.97
C SER A 729 26.95 10.23 66.57
N GLY A 730 25.66 10.36 66.91
CA GLY A 730 24.87 9.35 67.61
C GLY A 730 25.09 9.36 69.13
N GLU A 731 25.97 10.23 69.61
CA GLU A 731 26.31 10.37 71.03
C GLU A 731 25.52 11.49 71.72
N ILE A 732 24.72 12.23 70.95
CA ILE A 732 23.92 13.36 71.43
C ILE A 732 22.51 12.87 71.75
N ASP A 733 22.19 12.79 73.04
CA ASP A 733 20.85 12.48 73.51
C ASP A 733 19.82 13.57 73.10
N GLU A 734 18.58 13.18 72.83
CA GLU A 734 17.51 14.13 72.43
C GLU A 734 17.27 15.22 73.48
N ILE A 735 17.39 14.87 74.77
CA ILE A 735 17.25 15.82 75.89
C ILE A 735 18.32 16.91 75.78
N LEU A 736 19.55 16.57 75.39
CA LEU A 736 20.64 17.52 75.24
C LEU A 736 20.48 18.44 74.03
N LYS A 737 19.86 17.95 72.95
CA LYS A 737 19.55 18.79 71.79
C LYS A 737 18.50 19.85 72.15
N ASP A 738 17.51 19.49 72.97
CA ASP A 738 16.51 20.43 73.49
C ASP A 738 17.18 21.50 74.38
N ALA A 739 18.07 21.09 75.28
CA ALA A 739 18.84 22.01 76.10
C ALA A 739 19.75 22.92 75.26
N SER A 740 20.38 22.38 74.20
CA SER A 740 21.23 23.14 73.28
C SER A 740 20.45 24.25 72.54
N LYS A 741 19.22 23.94 72.11
CA LYS A 741 18.30 24.90 71.48
C LYS A 741 18.02 26.09 72.40
N TYR A 742 17.68 25.84 73.66
CA TYR A 742 17.44 26.91 74.63
C TYR A 742 18.72 27.64 75.04
N ALA A 743 19.88 26.99 74.95
CA ALA A 743 21.20 27.61 75.08
C ALA A 743 21.62 28.48 73.87
N GLY A 744 20.71 28.72 72.92
CA GLY A 744 20.93 29.60 71.77
C GLY A 744 21.59 28.92 70.57
N TYR A 745 21.78 27.60 70.60
CA TYR A 745 22.32 26.83 69.49
C TYR A 745 21.40 25.66 69.13
N ASP A 746 20.51 25.89 68.18
CA ASP A 746 19.58 24.87 67.71
C ASP A 746 20.26 23.89 66.75
N VAL A 747 20.92 22.89 67.34
CA VAL A 747 21.69 21.88 66.61
C VAL A 747 20.85 21.11 65.60
N ARG A 748 19.54 20.94 65.84
CA ARG A 748 18.62 20.20 64.95
C ARG A 748 18.45 20.85 63.57
N LYS A 749 18.62 22.18 63.46
CA LYS A 749 18.62 22.90 62.17
C LYS A 749 19.86 22.65 61.31
N THR A 750 20.91 22.14 61.94
CA THR A 750 22.22 21.89 61.31
C THR A 750 22.52 20.41 61.14
N LEU A 751 21.69 19.53 61.69
CA LEU A 751 21.86 18.08 61.61
C LEU A 751 20.97 17.51 60.51
N LEU A 752 21.55 16.62 59.68
CA LEU A 752 20.78 15.81 58.73
C LEU A 752 19.79 14.92 59.50
N SER A 753 18.58 14.75 58.93
CA SER A 753 17.60 13.79 59.44
C SER A 753 18.22 12.38 59.55
N LYS A 754 17.90 11.67 60.64
CA LYS A 754 18.45 10.33 60.91
C LYS A 754 18.00 9.27 59.90
N ASP A 755 16.90 9.53 59.19
CA ASP A 755 16.33 8.62 58.19
C ASP A 755 17.05 8.68 56.83
N ILE A 756 17.97 9.65 56.65
CA ILE A 756 18.75 9.80 55.42
C ILE A 756 20.18 9.33 55.64
N ILE A 757 20.54 8.29 54.90
CA ILE A 757 21.90 7.74 54.89
C ILE A 757 22.71 8.47 53.81
N LEU A 758 23.59 9.38 54.23
CA LEU A 758 24.49 10.12 53.35
C LEU A 758 25.84 10.30 54.03
N ASP A 759 26.92 9.89 53.38
CA ASP A 759 28.27 10.13 53.88
C ASP A 759 28.64 11.61 53.72
N LEU A 760 28.92 12.28 54.83
CA LEU A 760 29.48 13.63 54.85
C LEU A 760 30.94 13.59 55.29
N PRO A 761 31.77 14.57 54.87
CA PRO A 761 33.16 14.68 55.33
C PRO A 761 33.28 14.65 56.86
N GLU A 762 34.32 13.99 57.40
CA GLU A 762 34.51 13.83 58.87
C GLU A 762 34.52 15.14 59.66
N ASN A 763 34.92 16.25 59.02
CA ASN A 763 34.90 17.58 59.62
C ASN A 763 33.48 18.18 59.75
N ARG A 764 32.44 17.44 59.35
CA ARG A 764 31.02 17.82 59.39
C ARG A 764 30.19 16.81 60.19
N THR A 765 30.77 16.31 61.27
CA THR A 765 30.06 15.55 62.30
C THR A 765 30.00 16.38 63.56
N VAL A 766 28.79 16.57 64.10
CA VAL A 766 28.61 17.24 65.39
C VAL A 766 28.69 16.19 66.49
N TYR A 767 29.65 16.36 67.38
CA TYR A 767 29.83 15.52 68.54
C TYR A 767 29.27 16.20 69.80
N LEU A 768 29.15 15.42 70.88
CA LEU A 768 28.70 15.90 72.18
C LEU A 768 29.51 17.11 72.66
N GLU A 769 30.82 17.14 72.40
CA GLU A 769 31.74 18.22 72.72
C GLU A 769 31.31 19.56 72.10
N ASN A 770 30.71 19.55 70.90
CA ASN A 770 30.33 20.76 70.18
C ASN A 770 29.13 21.48 70.81
N ILE A 771 28.24 20.75 71.48
CA ILE A 771 27.05 21.32 72.14
C ILE A 771 27.22 21.49 73.65
N SER A 772 28.08 20.69 74.29
CA SER A 772 28.22 20.66 75.74
C SER A 772 28.73 21.98 76.30
N GLU A 773 29.61 22.67 75.57
CA GLU A 773 30.13 23.99 75.94
C GLU A 773 29.01 25.04 75.99
N LYS A 774 28.10 25.04 75.00
CA LYS A 774 26.97 25.98 74.93
C LYS A 774 25.98 25.77 76.06
N ILE A 775 25.62 24.52 76.33
CA ILE A 775 24.73 24.14 77.43
C ILE A 775 25.36 24.52 78.78
N THR A 776 26.66 24.23 78.96
CA THR A 776 27.41 24.59 80.18
C THR A 776 27.43 26.09 80.40
N GLN A 777 27.67 26.88 79.35
CA GLN A 777 27.66 28.33 79.42
C GLN A 777 26.28 28.88 79.79
N TYR A 778 25.21 28.38 79.17
CA TYR A 778 23.85 28.83 79.47
C TYR A 778 23.44 28.56 80.93
N VAL A 779 23.71 27.36 81.44
CA VAL A 779 23.45 26.99 82.84
C VAL A 779 24.29 27.87 83.80
N LYS A 780 25.52 28.22 83.41
CA LYS A 780 26.40 29.09 84.19
C LYS A 780 25.96 30.56 84.19
N GLU A 781 25.33 31.03 83.12
CA GLU A 781 24.81 32.41 83.01
C GLU A 781 23.45 32.57 83.73
N ASN A 782 22.66 31.50 83.84
CA ASN A 782 21.32 31.50 84.45
C ASN A 782 21.25 30.76 85.80
N LYS A 783 22.37 30.68 86.52
CA LYS A 783 22.51 29.95 87.80
C LYS A 783 21.36 30.23 88.76
N ASN A 784 20.72 29.17 89.25
CA ASN A 784 19.65 29.23 90.25
C ASN A 784 18.39 30.01 89.79
N SER A 785 18.29 30.38 88.50
CA SER A 785 17.15 31.08 87.90
C SER A 785 16.76 30.51 86.53
N ILE A 786 17.17 29.27 86.25
CA ILE A 786 16.88 28.58 84.98
C ILE A 786 15.37 28.41 84.84
N GLY A 787 14.79 28.95 83.77
CA GLY A 787 13.36 28.83 83.49
C GLY A 787 12.44 29.56 84.47
N HIS A 788 12.93 30.57 85.22
CA HIS A 788 12.12 31.33 86.19
C HIS A 788 10.81 31.91 85.58
N ASN A 789 10.80 32.20 84.28
CA ASN A 789 9.64 32.72 83.54
C ASN A 789 9.21 31.83 82.36
N ASP A 790 9.81 30.65 82.21
CA ASP A 790 9.58 29.74 81.09
C ASP A 790 9.57 28.29 81.60
N ILE A 791 8.36 27.73 81.70
CA ILE A 791 8.10 26.41 82.26
C ILE A 791 8.76 25.32 81.40
N ASP A 792 8.79 25.49 80.08
CA ASP A 792 9.36 24.52 79.14
C ASP A 792 10.90 24.48 79.28
N VAL A 793 11.54 25.64 79.44
CA VAL A 793 12.98 25.72 79.76
C VAL A 793 13.27 25.04 81.08
N LYS A 794 12.46 25.29 82.12
CA LYS A 794 12.64 24.66 83.44
C LYS A 794 12.54 23.14 83.35
N GLU A 795 11.55 22.62 82.62
CA GLU A 795 11.35 21.18 82.43
C GLU A 795 12.51 20.53 81.67
N VAL A 796 12.98 21.13 80.57
CA VAL A 796 14.08 20.59 79.76
C VAL A 796 15.40 20.56 80.54
N PHE A 797 15.73 21.60 81.29
CA PHE A 797 16.95 21.60 82.10
C PHE A 797 16.85 20.70 83.34
N ASN A 798 15.65 20.46 83.89
CA ASN A 798 15.43 19.42 84.89
C ASN A 798 15.68 18.01 84.32
N LYS A 799 15.16 17.71 83.13
CA LYS A 799 15.46 16.45 82.42
C LYS A 799 16.95 16.34 82.09
N THR A 800 17.59 17.44 81.70
CA THR A 800 19.04 17.51 81.45
C THR A 800 19.86 17.24 82.71
N TYR A 801 19.43 17.78 83.86
CA TYR A 801 20.04 17.49 85.15
C TYR A 801 19.95 16.00 85.51
N LEU A 802 18.75 15.41 85.39
CA LEU A 802 18.52 14.00 85.68
C LEU A 802 19.38 13.12 84.77
N TRP A 803 19.37 13.41 83.46
CA TRP A 803 20.19 12.73 82.47
C TRP A 803 21.68 12.85 82.79
N LEU A 804 22.17 14.04 83.16
CA LEU A 804 23.56 14.23 83.55
C LEU A 804 23.91 13.39 84.78
N ARG A 805 23.03 13.32 85.80
CA ARG A 805 23.23 12.55 87.03
C ARG A 805 23.30 11.05 86.76
N GLU A 806 22.42 10.52 85.93
CA GLU A 806 22.37 9.10 85.55
C GLU A 806 23.59 8.70 84.70
N ASN A 807 24.14 9.64 83.91
CA ASN A 807 25.27 9.40 83.02
C ASN A 807 26.63 9.87 83.57
N LEU A 808 26.73 10.22 84.87
CA LEU A 808 27.98 10.67 85.52
C LEU A 808 29.13 9.65 85.47
N ALA A 809 28.81 8.36 85.32
CA ALA A 809 29.79 7.28 85.21
C ALA A 809 30.45 7.20 83.82
N ASN A 810 29.88 7.83 82.79
CA ASN A 810 30.42 7.81 81.44
C ASN A 810 31.60 8.81 81.32
N GLU A 811 32.80 8.31 81.04
CA GLU A 811 34.04 9.11 80.95
C GLU A 811 33.95 10.24 79.93
N LYS A 812 33.26 10.04 78.80
CA LYS A 812 33.14 11.04 77.74
C LYS A 812 32.19 12.17 78.15
N VAL A 813 31.05 11.84 78.78
CA VAL A 813 30.10 12.83 79.34
C VAL A 813 30.79 13.66 80.43
N LYS A 814 31.53 13.01 81.32
CA LYS A 814 32.30 13.66 82.39
C LYS A 814 33.39 14.60 81.85
N LYS A 815 33.97 14.28 80.70
CA LYS A 815 34.94 15.15 80.00
C LYS A 815 34.25 16.35 79.36
N CYS A 816 33.10 16.16 78.69
CA CYS A 816 32.35 17.20 77.98
C CYS A 816 31.63 18.19 78.91
N PHE A 817 31.14 17.73 80.06
CA PHE A 817 30.36 18.51 81.04
C PHE A 817 31.07 18.66 82.39
N LYS A 818 32.41 18.61 82.41
CA LYS A 818 33.23 18.63 83.64
C LYS A 818 32.83 19.72 84.65
N GLU A 819 32.49 20.91 84.16
CA GLU A 819 32.09 22.05 84.99
C GLU A 819 30.68 21.85 85.60
N LEU A 820 29.71 21.35 84.83
CA LEU A 820 28.36 21.07 85.32
C LEU A 820 28.31 19.85 86.26
N SER A 821 29.07 18.79 85.98
CA SER A 821 29.14 17.61 86.85
C SER A 821 29.66 17.94 88.26
N THR A 822 30.51 18.96 88.38
CA THR A 822 31.02 19.44 89.68
C THR A 822 30.06 20.42 90.35
N ASN A 823 29.17 21.06 89.58
CA ASN A 823 28.28 22.12 90.03
C ASN A 823 26.81 21.83 89.71
N LEU A 824 26.37 20.60 89.98
CA LEU A 824 25.00 20.14 89.75
C LEU A 824 23.93 20.97 90.50
N HIS A 825 24.31 21.69 91.55
CA HIS A 825 23.44 22.61 92.28
C HIS A 825 22.98 23.82 91.44
N TRP A 826 23.67 24.17 90.33
CA TRP A 826 23.28 25.31 89.48
C TRP A 826 21.93 25.12 88.76
N PHE A 827 21.42 23.89 88.72
CA PHE A 827 20.14 23.56 88.11
C PHE A 827 18.91 23.86 89.00
N TYR A 828 19.09 24.04 90.31
CA TYR A 828 18.00 24.23 91.28
C TYR A 828 18.06 25.60 91.97
N ASN A 829 16.91 26.08 92.43
CA ASN A 829 16.82 27.18 93.39
C ASN A 829 16.36 26.67 94.77
N ASP A 830 16.52 27.48 95.81
CA ASP A 830 16.20 27.08 97.19
C ASP A 830 14.69 26.75 97.39
N ASN A 831 13.80 27.29 96.56
CA ASN A 831 12.37 27.02 96.62
C ASN A 831 12.00 25.63 96.06
N ASP A 832 12.68 25.18 95.00
CA ASP A 832 12.44 23.86 94.39
C ASP A 832 12.89 22.70 95.31
N ILE A 833 13.88 22.95 96.19
CA ILE A 833 14.33 22.01 97.23
C ILE A 833 13.26 21.89 98.33
N ALA A 834 12.65 23.01 98.73
CA ALA A 834 11.63 23.05 99.77
C ALA A 834 10.34 22.33 99.33
N GLU A 835 9.90 22.51 98.09
CA GLU A 835 8.67 21.87 97.56
C GLU A 835 8.80 20.34 97.46
N ASN A 836 9.97 19.83 97.08
CA ASN A 836 10.22 18.37 97.03
C ASN A 836 10.31 17.72 98.43
N MET A 837 10.84 18.43 99.44
CA MET A 837 10.80 17.95 100.83
C MET A 837 9.37 17.82 101.35
N SER A 838 8.48 18.75 100.99
CA SER A 838 7.06 18.71 101.39
C SER A 838 6.31 17.49 100.83
N LYS A 839 6.59 17.09 99.59
CA LYS A 839 5.98 15.88 98.98
C LYS A 839 6.47 14.57 99.61
N ILE A 840 7.72 14.54 100.10
CA ILE A 840 8.28 13.37 100.81
C ILE A 840 7.63 13.22 102.20
N GLU A 841 7.33 14.33 102.86
CA GLU A 841 6.59 14.34 104.13
C GLU A 841 5.15 13.79 103.95
N GLU A 842 4.41 14.24 102.93
CA GLU A 842 3.07 13.69 102.63
C GLU A 842 3.08 12.19 102.26
N TYR A 843 4.14 11.72 101.59
CA TYR A 843 4.32 10.30 101.23
C TYR A 843 4.57 9.42 102.46
N ASN A 844 5.36 9.92 103.43
CA ASN A 844 5.60 9.24 104.69
C ASN A 844 4.33 9.19 105.56
N ASP A 845 3.53 10.27 105.58
CA ASP A 845 2.25 10.32 106.30
C ASP A 845 1.23 9.29 105.78
N ILE A 846 1.21 9.03 104.47
CA ILE A 846 0.35 8.00 103.87
C ILE A 846 0.79 6.58 104.27
N LEU A 847 2.10 6.30 104.32
CA LEU A 847 2.63 5.01 104.76
C LEU A 847 2.30 4.72 106.23
N GLU A 848 2.36 5.75 107.08
CA GLU A 848 2.02 5.65 108.50
C GLU A 848 0.53 5.35 108.72
N LYS A 849 -0.35 5.95 107.90
CA LYS A 849 -1.82 5.81 107.99
C LYS A 849 -2.33 4.39 107.72
N TYR A 850 -1.58 3.59 106.95
CA TYR A 850 -1.91 2.20 106.65
C TYR A 850 -1.10 1.19 107.49
N GLY A 851 -0.36 1.67 108.50
CA GLY A 851 0.33 0.82 109.48
C GLY A 851 1.56 0.08 108.94
N VAL A 852 2.29 0.69 108.01
CA VAL A 852 3.49 0.11 107.39
C VAL A 852 4.70 1.01 107.67
N SER A 853 5.72 0.47 108.35
CA SER A 853 6.85 1.26 108.88
C SER A 853 7.97 1.57 107.87
N GLY A 854 7.74 1.26 106.59
CA GLY A 854 8.66 1.59 105.49
C GLY A 854 8.46 0.71 104.25
N VAL A 855 9.09 1.11 103.15
CA VAL A 855 8.95 0.49 101.82
C VAL A 855 9.26 -1.02 101.82
N GLN A 856 10.18 -1.48 102.68
CA GLN A 856 10.56 -2.90 102.81
C GLN A 856 9.49 -3.78 103.48
N GLU A 857 8.69 -3.22 104.39
CA GLU A 857 7.59 -3.95 105.04
C GLU A 857 6.37 -4.03 104.11
N LEU A 858 6.16 -3.00 103.27
CA LEU A 858 5.18 -3.00 102.18
C LEU A 858 5.50 -4.11 101.15
N GLU A 859 6.77 -4.24 100.76
CA GLU A 859 7.24 -5.34 99.90
C GLU A 859 7.02 -6.72 100.53
N GLN A 860 7.24 -6.91 101.84
CA GLN A 860 7.03 -8.20 102.49
C GLN A 860 5.55 -8.60 102.62
N ILE A 861 4.64 -7.64 102.81
CA ILE A 861 3.19 -7.89 102.84
C ILE A 861 2.70 -8.30 101.44
N LEU A 862 3.21 -7.62 100.40
CA LEU A 862 2.96 -7.97 99.00
C LEU A 862 3.61 -9.31 98.61
N SER A 863 4.75 -9.67 99.22
CA SER A 863 5.48 -10.92 98.94
C SER A 863 4.88 -12.18 99.58
N ARG A 864 3.98 -12.07 100.57
CA ARG A 864 3.36 -13.23 101.24
C ARG A 864 2.06 -13.74 100.58
N SER A 865 1.54 -13.05 99.58
CA SER A 865 0.33 -13.45 98.85
C SER A 865 0.59 -14.25 97.56
N ASN A 866 1.85 -14.48 97.19
CA ASN A 866 2.24 -15.08 95.90
C ASN A 866 3.07 -16.38 95.98
N VAL A 867 2.77 -17.28 96.91
CA VAL A 867 3.37 -18.64 96.92
C VAL A 867 2.30 -19.70 96.72
N GLU A 868 1.68 -19.69 95.53
CA GLU A 868 1.02 -20.86 94.92
C GLU A 868 0.71 -20.65 93.42
N SER A 869 1.72 -20.36 92.58
CA SER A 869 1.66 -20.70 91.15
C SER A 869 3.01 -20.55 90.47
N SER A 870 3.69 -21.67 90.28
CA SER A 870 4.70 -21.87 89.24
C SER A 870 4.07 -21.83 87.84
N SER A 871 4.81 -21.27 86.86
CA SER A 871 4.56 -21.19 85.40
C SER A 871 3.95 -19.89 84.86
N SER A 872 4.78 -18.87 84.59
CA SER A 872 4.44 -17.78 83.68
C SER A 872 4.73 -18.21 82.24
N LYS A 873 3.75 -18.86 81.61
CA LYS A 873 3.60 -18.84 80.14
C LYS A 873 3.18 -17.44 79.74
N THR A 874 3.82 -16.89 78.72
CA THR A 874 3.31 -15.76 77.94
C THR A 874 1.88 -16.05 77.48
N VAL A 875 0.93 -15.15 77.75
CA VAL A 875 -0.45 -15.21 77.24
C VAL A 875 -0.52 -14.31 76.01
N GLU A 876 -0.93 -14.87 74.86
CA GLU A 876 -1.25 -14.11 73.65
C GLU A 876 -2.68 -13.54 73.73
N ILE A 877 -2.89 -12.31 73.26
CA ILE A 877 -4.21 -11.71 73.10
C ILE A 877 -4.98 -12.50 72.03
N SER A 878 -6.04 -13.22 72.42
CA SER A 878 -6.84 -14.02 71.48
C SER A 878 -7.96 -13.18 70.83
N MET A 879 -8.39 -13.58 69.63
CA MET A 879 -9.55 -13.01 68.93
C MET A 879 -10.82 -13.00 69.80
N GLU A 880 -10.93 -13.99 70.70
CA GLU A 880 -12.07 -14.16 71.61
C GLU A 880 -12.15 -13.03 72.65
N ILE A 881 -11.01 -12.56 73.16
CA ILE A 881 -10.95 -11.51 74.20
C ILE A 881 -11.29 -10.14 73.61
N LEU A 882 -10.80 -9.83 72.40
CA LEU A 882 -11.06 -8.54 71.75
C LEU A 882 -12.52 -8.41 71.27
N ALA A 883 -13.13 -9.50 70.77
CA ALA A 883 -14.54 -9.53 70.39
C ALA A 883 -15.46 -9.35 71.60
N GLN A 884 -15.13 -9.97 72.73
CA GLN A 884 -15.87 -9.83 73.98
C GLN A 884 -15.92 -8.40 74.49
N TRP A 885 -14.83 -7.63 74.35
CA TRP A 885 -14.78 -6.23 74.81
C TRP A 885 -15.34 -5.23 73.80
N GLY A 886 -15.67 -5.67 72.57
CA GLY A 886 -16.18 -4.80 71.51
C GLY A 886 -15.16 -3.79 71.01
N ILE A 887 -13.87 -4.14 71.10
CA ILE A 887 -12.75 -3.30 70.68
C ILE A 887 -12.48 -3.58 69.21
N SER A 888 -12.93 -2.65 68.38
CA SER A 888 -13.02 -2.84 66.93
C SER A 888 -12.09 -1.90 66.13
N THR A 889 -11.38 -1.01 66.83
CA THR A 889 -10.43 -0.05 66.29
C THR A 889 -9.17 0.03 67.17
N GLU A 890 -8.05 0.49 66.60
CA GLU A 890 -6.78 0.67 67.30
C GLU A 890 -6.88 1.75 68.40
N GLU A 891 -7.74 2.77 68.21
CA GLU A 891 -7.99 3.84 69.18
C GLU A 891 -8.79 3.37 70.40
N ASP A 892 -9.72 2.42 70.22
CA ASP A 892 -10.45 1.78 71.33
C ASP A 892 -9.53 0.84 72.12
N LEU A 893 -8.61 0.15 71.44
CA LEU A 893 -7.60 -0.68 72.08
C LEU A 893 -6.63 0.17 72.91
N ASN A 894 -6.17 1.29 72.35
CA ASN A 894 -5.30 2.23 73.05
C ASN A 894 -6.02 2.91 74.23
N ARG A 895 -7.32 3.21 74.14
CA ARG A 895 -8.13 3.67 75.29
C ARG A 895 -8.30 2.59 76.36
N ALA A 896 -8.51 1.34 75.97
CA ALA A 896 -8.61 0.21 76.91
C ALA A 896 -7.30 -0.08 77.64
N LEU A 897 -6.17 0.05 76.94
CA LEU A 897 -4.84 -0.03 77.52
C LEU A 897 -4.55 1.19 78.42
N ALA A 898 -5.02 2.39 78.06
CA ALA A 898 -4.80 3.62 78.82
C ALA A 898 -5.61 3.72 80.12
N ASN A 899 -6.79 3.09 80.21
CA ASN A 899 -7.65 3.12 81.40
C ASN A 899 -7.24 2.13 82.51
N ASN A 900 -6.03 1.56 82.46
CA ASN A 900 -5.41 0.74 83.52
C ASN A 900 -6.29 -0.40 84.05
N VAL A 901 -6.98 -1.13 83.16
CA VAL A 901 -7.70 -2.36 83.54
C VAL A 901 -6.75 -3.55 83.74
N PHE A 902 -5.47 -3.43 83.34
CA PHE A 902 -4.46 -4.48 83.52
C PHE A 902 -3.33 -3.98 84.40
N GLY A 903 -3.05 -4.72 85.49
CA GLY A 903 -1.90 -4.47 86.35
C GLY A 903 -0.57 -4.66 85.60
N PRO A 904 0.51 -3.99 86.04
CA PRO A 904 1.78 -3.89 85.31
C PRO A 904 2.57 -5.21 85.12
N GLU A 905 2.02 -6.36 85.51
CA GLU A 905 2.65 -7.69 85.37
C GLU A 905 2.21 -8.46 84.10
N PHE A 906 1.46 -7.85 83.18
CA PHE A 906 0.86 -8.55 82.02
C PHE A 906 1.17 -7.95 80.62
N ILE A 907 2.16 -7.07 80.47
CA ILE A 907 2.39 -6.40 79.18
C ILE A 907 3.44 -7.14 78.34
N HIS A 908 2.98 -7.90 77.34
CA HIS A 908 3.79 -8.38 76.22
C HIS A 908 3.29 -7.76 74.91
N ASP A 909 4.23 -7.17 74.19
CA ASP A 909 4.07 -6.44 72.93
C ASP A 909 4.08 -7.43 71.74
N SER A 910 3.00 -7.48 70.95
CA SER A 910 2.91 -8.37 69.79
C SER A 910 1.92 -7.92 68.72
N LYS A 911 2.50 -7.59 67.56
CA LYS A 911 1.97 -7.65 66.18
C LYS A 911 0.57 -7.08 65.90
N ARG A 912 0.58 -5.94 65.19
CA ARG A 912 -0.55 -5.40 64.41
C ARG A 912 -1.05 -6.46 63.42
N ASN A 913 -2.25 -6.97 63.63
CA ASN A 913 -2.90 -7.89 62.71
C ASN A 913 -4.24 -7.30 62.25
N SER A 914 -4.27 -6.82 61.01
CA SER A 914 -5.47 -6.27 60.36
C SER A 914 -6.63 -7.28 60.29
N GLU A 915 -6.32 -8.59 60.29
CA GLU A 915 -7.33 -9.65 60.23
C GLU A 915 -8.13 -9.75 61.53
N LEU A 916 -7.52 -9.43 62.68
CA LEU A 916 -8.17 -9.44 64.00
C LEU A 916 -9.20 -8.32 64.15
N PHE A 917 -8.90 -7.11 63.65
CA PHE A 917 -9.85 -6.00 63.68
C PHE A 917 -11.01 -6.21 62.70
N SER A 918 -10.74 -6.79 61.52
CA SER A 918 -11.80 -7.20 60.58
C SER A 918 -12.74 -8.20 61.24
N TYR A 919 -12.22 -9.23 61.91
CA TYR A 919 -13.02 -10.23 62.60
C TYR A 919 -13.97 -9.64 63.66
N VAL A 920 -13.49 -8.68 64.47
CA VAL A 920 -14.33 -8.04 65.50
C VAL A 920 -15.38 -7.10 64.87
N GLN A 921 -15.04 -6.34 63.83
CA GLN A 921 -16.01 -5.54 63.08
C GLN A 921 -17.11 -6.43 62.46
N ASP A 922 -16.72 -7.57 61.88
CA ASP A 922 -17.64 -8.51 61.26
C ASP A 922 -18.61 -9.14 62.27
N ILE A 923 -18.13 -9.53 63.46
CA ILE A 923 -18.99 -10.09 64.52
C ILE A 923 -19.98 -9.06 65.10
N LEU A 924 -19.53 -7.81 65.30
CA LEU A 924 -20.38 -6.74 65.81
C LEU A 924 -21.46 -6.34 64.78
N GLU A 925 -21.09 -6.23 63.51
CA GLU A 925 -22.02 -5.91 62.43
C GLU A 925 -22.99 -7.08 62.16
N ARG A 926 -22.53 -8.34 62.27
CA ARG A 926 -23.40 -9.53 62.19
C ARG A 926 -24.44 -9.52 63.30
N SER A 927 -24.02 -9.32 64.56
CA SER A 927 -24.92 -9.31 65.71
C SER A 927 -25.99 -8.22 65.59
N LYS A 928 -25.58 -7.01 65.22
CA LYS A 928 -26.47 -5.89 64.92
C LYS A 928 -27.49 -6.26 63.83
N ASN A 929 -27.03 -6.75 62.68
CA ASN A 929 -27.91 -7.02 61.54
C ASN A 929 -28.93 -8.10 61.86
N LYS A 930 -28.53 -9.18 62.54
CA LYS A 930 -29.45 -10.26 62.93
C LYS A 930 -30.47 -9.83 63.98
N ILE A 931 -30.07 -8.98 64.93
CA ILE A 931 -31.01 -8.41 65.91
C ILE A 931 -32.03 -7.51 65.19
N LEU A 932 -31.58 -6.63 64.29
CA LEU A 932 -32.48 -5.77 63.51
C LEU A 932 -33.41 -6.58 62.60
N GLU A 933 -32.93 -7.62 61.91
CA GLU A 933 -33.77 -8.54 61.11
C GLU A 933 -34.81 -9.28 61.98
N PHE A 934 -34.45 -9.68 63.19
CA PHE A 934 -35.38 -10.34 64.11
C PHE A 934 -36.46 -9.37 64.60
N LEU A 935 -36.10 -8.12 64.88
CA LEU A 935 -37.04 -7.06 65.24
C LEU A 935 -37.92 -6.65 64.05
N ASP A 936 -37.40 -6.62 62.82
CA ASP A 936 -38.17 -6.34 61.59
C ASP A 936 -39.23 -7.43 61.33
N LYS A 937 -39.02 -8.67 61.77
CA LYS A 937 -40.07 -9.72 61.71
C LYS A 937 -41.25 -9.44 62.65
N LYS A 938 -41.12 -8.52 63.61
CA LYS A 938 -42.16 -8.10 64.57
C LYS A 938 -42.64 -6.67 64.30
N LYS A 939 -42.97 -6.35 63.04
CA LYS A 939 -43.39 -5.00 62.56
C LYS A 939 -44.55 -4.35 63.31
N SER A 940 -45.39 -5.13 63.98
CA SER A 940 -46.47 -4.58 64.81
C SER A 940 -45.99 -3.95 66.12
N GLU A 941 -44.76 -4.27 66.55
CA GLU A 941 -44.17 -3.83 67.82
C GLU A 941 -42.95 -2.92 67.61
N TYR A 942 -42.08 -3.24 66.65
CA TYR A 942 -40.87 -2.47 66.35
C TYR A 942 -40.87 -1.96 64.91
N ASP A 943 -40.40 -0.73 64.73
CA ASP A 943 -40.07 -0.13 63.45
C ASP A 943 -38.56 0.16 63.43
N VAL A 944 -37.88 -0.62 62.60
CA VAL A 944 -36.41 -0.62 62.41
C VAL A 944 -36.04 -0.23 60.98
N SER A 945 -36.94 0.46 60.27
CA SER A 945 -36.75 0.79 58.86
C SER A 945 -35.70 1.87 58.59
N ASP A 946 -35.38 2.72 59.58
CA ASP A 946 -34.31 3.72 59.51
C ASP A 946 -33.60 3.87 60.87
N PRO A 947 -32.72 2.90 61.25
CA PRO A 947 -32.06 2.92 62.55
C PRO A 947 -30.92 3.94 62.56
N ILE A 948 -31.01 4.95 63.44
CA ILE A 948 -29.97 5.97 63.58
C ILE A 948 -28.83 5.44 64.45
N ARG A 949 -27.63 5.32 63.89
CA ARG A 949 -26.42 4.87 64.61
C ARG A 949 -25.88 5.98 65.51
N ILE A 950 -25.78 5.72 66.81
CA ILE A 950 -25.14 6.60 67.79
C ILE A 950 -23.68 6.17 68.03
N SER A 951 -23.46 4.86 68.16
CA SER A 951 -22.12 4.25 68.23
C SER A 951 -22.12 2.90 67.51
N ASN A 952 -21.01 2.17 67.54
CA ASN A 952 -20.95 0.86 66.89
C ASN A 952 -21.91 -0.17 67.50
N THR A 953 -22.36 0.04 68.74
CA THR A 953 -23.22 -0.89 69.49
C THR A 953 -24.55 -0.28 69.94
N ILE A 954 -24.79 1.02 69.71
CA ILE A 954 -26.00 1.76 70.15
C ILE A 954 -26.73 2.38 68.96
N PHE A 955 -28.03 2.12 68.85
CA PHE A 955 -28.90 2.57 67.75
C PHE A 955 -30.22 3.12 68.28
N VAL A 956 -30.82 4.08 67.59
CA VAL A 956 -32.18 4.58 67.89
C VAL A 956 -33.17 3.92 66.94
N ILE A 957 -34.20 3.27 67.49
CA ILE A 957 -35.29 2.64 66.74
C ILE A 957 -36.65 3.03 67.33
N LYS A 958 -37.77 2.71 66.67
CA LYS A 958 -39.10 3.00 67.20
C LYS A 958 -39.79 1.74 67.70
N LYS A 959 -40.34 1.77 68.92
CA LYS A 959 -41.20 0.72 69.46
C LYS A 959 -42.58 1.30 69.73
N HIS A 960 -43.61 0.73 69.12
CA HIS A 960 -44.99 1.27 69.13
C HIS A 960 -45.07 2.77 68.80
N GLY A 961 -44.23 3.25 67.88
CA GLY A 961 -44.17 4.66 67.45
C GLY A 961 -43.37 5.60 68.35
N THR A 962 -42.78 5.12 69.46
CA THR A 962 -41.91 5.91 70.35
C THR A 962 -40.44 5.53 70.13
N GLU A 963 -39.55 6.51 70.08
CA GLU A 963 -38.11 6.28 69.91
C GLU A 963 -37.50 5.69 71.20
N ILE A 964 -36.78 4.58 71.03
CA ILE A 964 -36.07 3.84 72.07
C ILE A 964 -34.60 3.66 71.67
N TYR A 965 -33.72 3.52 72.66
CA TYR A 965 -32.31 3.18 72.43
C TYR A 965 -32.14 1.65 72.45
N LEU A 966 -31.58 1.11 71.38
CA LEU A 966 -31.26 -0.30 71.22
C LEU A 966 -29.76 -0.50 71.36
N ILE A 967 -29.33 -1.29 72.34
CA ILE A 967 -27.96 -1.73 72.50
C ILE A 967 -27.85 -3.17 71.97
N THR A 968 -26.98 -3.40 70.99
CA THR A 968 -26.77 -4.71 70.36
C THR A 968 -25.40 -5.28 70.72
N ARG A 969 -25.36 -6.49 71.27
CA ARG A 969 -24.09 -7.17 71.64
C ARG A 969 -24.06 -8.65 71.23
N PRO A 970 -22.95 -9.15 70.68
CA PRO A 970 -22.79 -10.57 70.44
C PRO A 970 -22.67 -11.35 71.76
N SER A 971 -23.23 -12.56 71.82
CA SER A 971 -23.17 -13.47 72.95
C SER A 971 -22.61 -14.86 72.59
N ASP A 972 -21.93 -14.98 71.45
CA ASP A 972 -21.32 -16.20 70.88
C ASP A 972 -20.53 -17.06 71.88
N TYR A 973 -20.00 -16.43 72.93
CA TYR A 973 -19.14 -17.04 73.93
C TYR A 973 -19.81 -17.24 75.30
N GLY A 974 -21.14 -17.14 75.37
CA GLY A 974 -21.92 -17.45 76.57
C GLY A 974 -21.92 -16.37 77.66
N GLN A 975 -21.40 -15.18 77.36
CA GLN A 975 -21.40 -14.01 78.25
C GLN A 975 -21.58 -12.70 77.47
N ILE A 976 -21.92 -11.62 78.18
CA ILE A 976 -22.14 -10.28 77.61
C ILE A 976 -21.28 -9.31 78.41
N ILE A 977 -20.48 -8.49 77.72
CA ILE A 977 -19.63 -7.49 78.35
C ILE A 977 -20.01 -6.12 77.78
N LEU A 978 -20.38 -5.22 78.69
CA LEU A 978 -20.65 -3.82 78.41
C LEU A 978 -19.41 -3.04 78.85
N TYR A 979 -18.85 -2.25 77.95
CA TYR A 979 -17.52 -1.69 78.12
C TYR A 979 -17.50 -0.17 78.04
N TYR A 980 -18.32 0.42 77.18
CA TYR A 980 -18.31 1.87 77.02
C TYR A 980 -19.17 2.52 78.11
N ASP A 981 -18.64 3.56 78.76
CA ASP A 981 -19.38 4.35 79.75
C ASP A 981 -20.71 4.85 79.15
N THR A 982 -20.74 5.18 77.86
CA THR A 982 -21.97 5.56 77.14
C THR A 982 -23.03 4.46 77.05
N GLU A 983 -22.65 3.18 77.07
CA GLU A 983 -23.62 2.06 77.11
C GLU A 983 -24.20 1.90 78.52
N LEU A 984 -23.36 2.09 79.54
CA LEU A 984 -23.76 2.05 80.95
C LEU A 984 -24.63 3.26 81.29
N ASP A 985 -24.26 4.46 80.85
CA ASP A 985 -24.99 5.72 81.00
C ASP A 985 -26.36 5.66 80.31
N MET A 986 -26.47 5.00 79.15
CA MET A 986 -27.74 4.81 78.43
C MET A 986 -28.67 3.81 79.12
N LEU A 987 -28.11 2.81 79.83
CA LEU A 987 -28.88 1.91 80.68
C LEU A 987 -29.35 2.57 81.97
N ASP A 988 -28.68 3.64 82.42
CA ASP A 988 -29.04 4.48 83.57
C ASP A 988 -30.07 5.58 83.23
N TYR A 989 -30.34 5.83 81.94
CA TYR A 989 -31.24 6.89 81.46
C TYR A 989 -32.74 6.53 81.57
N GLU A 990 -33.61 7.45 82.01
CA GLU A 990 -35.06 7.19 82.23
C GLU A 990 -35.90 6.93 80.94
N LYS A 991 -35.32 7.00 79.74
CA LYS A 991 -36.01 6.64 78.48
C LYS A 991 -35.80 5.16 78.16
N ASP A 992 -36.85 4.48 77.68
CA ASP A 992 -36.87 3.04 77.38
C ASP A 992 -35.65 2.58 76.55
N CYS A 993 -34.64 2.03 77.21
CA CYS A 993 -33.46 1.40 76.61
C CYS A 993 -33.61 -0.12 76.63
N GLU A 994 -33.25 -0.79 75.53
CA GLU A 994 -33.28 -2.24 75.42
C GLU A 994 -31.92 -2.84 75.04
N LEU A 995 -31.42 -3.77 75.86
CA LEU A 995 -30.23 -4.56 75.57
C LEU A 995 -30.62 -5.89 74.91
N TRP A 996 -30.11 -6.14 73.71
CA TRP A 996 -30.36 -7.35 72.92
C TRP A 996 -29.06 -8.05 72.55
N VAL A 997 -29.11 -9.38 72.60
CA VAL A 997 -27.93 -10.22 72.32
C VAL A 997 -28.21 -11.36 71.35
N GLU A 998 -27.17 -11.77 70.63
CA GLU A 998 -27.22 -12.73 69.53
C GLU A 998 -25.91 -13.53 69.44
N ASP A 999 -25.97 -14.86 69.27
CA ASP A 999 -24.84 -15.80 69.35
C ASP A 999 -24.63 -16.68 68.09
N ASP A 1000 -25.24 -16.30 66.96
CA ASP A 1000 -25.27 -17.01 65.66
C ASP A 1000 -25.98 -18.38 65.67
N LYS A 1001 -26.34 -18.90 66.85
CA LYS A 1001 -26.88 -20.25 67.04
C LYS A 1001 -28.33 -20.24 67.52
N SER A 1002 -28.70 -19.25 68.32
CA SER A 1002 -30.00 -19.09 68.96
C SER A 1002 -30.70 -17.84 68.41
N GLU A 1003 -32.04 -17.80 68.49
CA GLU A 1003 -32.75 -16.57 68.13
C GLU A 1003 -32.36 -15.41 69.09
N PRO A 1004 -32.22 -14.17 68.57
CA PRO A 1004 -31.86 -13.02 69.38
C PRO A 1004 -32.76 -12.83 70.61
N GLN A 1005 -32.16 -12.50 71.76
CA GLN A 1005 -32.88 -12.36 73.03
C GLN A 1005 -32.68 -11.01 73.70
N LYS A 1006 -33.78 -10.47 74.24
CA LYS A 1006 -33.74 -9.31 75.14
C LYS A 1006 -33.21 -9.70 76.53
N ILE A 1007 -32.26 -8.93 77.02
CA ILE A 1007 -31.71 -9.05 78.37
C ILE A 1007 -32.19 -7.85 79.19
N THR A 1008 -32.94 -8.14 80.25
CA THR A 1008 -33.41 -7.13 81.20
C THR A 1008 -32.62 -7.21 82.49
N PHE A 1009 -32.55 -6.11 83.25
CA PHE A 1009 -31.87 -6.08 84.54
C PHE A 1009 -32.35 -7.19 85.49
N GLY A 1010 -33.66 -7.48 85.52
CA GLY A 1010 -34.21 -8.61 86.28
C GLY A 1010 -33.73 -9.99 85.80
N LYS A 1011 -33.44 -10.16 84.50
CA LYS A 1011 -32.85 -11.38 83.95
C LYS A 1011 -31.37 -11.49 84.33
N ILE A 1012 -30.64 -10.37 84.36
CA ILE A 1012 -29.25 -10.29 84.84
C ILE A 1012 -29.16 -10.68 86.32
N LEU A 1013 -30.00 -10.14 87.19
CA LEU A 1013 -30.01 -10.51 88.62
C LEU A 1013 -30.32 -12.00 88.86
N LYS A 1014 -31.21 -12.58 88.04
CA LYS A 1014 -31.52 -14.03 88.09
C LYS A 1014 -30.36 -14.90 87.61
N LEU A 1015 -29.66 -14.50 86.54
CA LEU A 1015 -28.54 -15.25 85.97
C LEU A 1015 -27.28 -15.16 86.85
N THR A 1016 -27.04 -14.00 87.46
CA THR A 1016 -25.85 -13.74 88.29
C THR A 1016 -26.01 -14.15 89.76
N GLY A 1017 -27.25 -14.39 90.22
CA GLY A 1017 -27.53 -14.78 91.61
C GLY A 1017 -27.39 -13.65 92.63
N VAL A 1018 -27.24 -12.40 92.19
CA VAL A 1018 -27.06 -11.23 93.07
C VAL A 1018 -28.40 -10.87 93.73
N ASN A 1019 -28.49 -11.04 95.05
CA ASN A 1019 -29.68 -10.73 95.85
C ASN A 1019 -29.48 -9.56 96.84
N LYS A 1020 -28.31 -8.92 96.84
CA LYS A 1020 -27.98 -7.77 97.67
C LYS A 1020 -27.16 -6.75 96.88
N ILE A 1021 -27.72 -5.55 96.64
CA ILE A 1021 -27.06 -4.46 95.93
C ILE A 1021 -26.74 -3.32 96.94
N PRO A 1022 -25.45 -3.03 97.23
CA PRO A 1022 -25.06 -1.98 98.17
C PRO A 1022 -25.06 -0.58 97.54
N LEU A 1023 -25.83 0.37 98.09
CA LEU A 1023 -26.05 1.72 97.54
C LEU A 1023 -25.12 2.80 98.14
N ARG A 1024 -23.79 2.60 98.13
CA ARG A 1024 -22.85 3.47 98.87
C ARG A 1024 -22.43 4.78 98.17
N SER A 1025 -22.82 5.02 96.92
CA SER A 1025 -22.34 6.15 96.10
C SER A 1025 -23.42 7.08 95.54
N ILE A 1026 -24.69 6.99 95.96
CA ILE A 1026 -25.79 7.88 95.51
C ILE A 1026 -25.83 9.20 96.31
N ARG A 1027 -24.68 9.87 96.52
CA ARG A 1027 -24.64 11.23 97.13
C ARG A 1027 -23.74 12.14 96.30
N GLU A 1028 -24.39 12.81 95.36
CA GLU A 1028 -24.05 14.02 94.60
C GLU A 1028 -22.57 14.38 94.37
N LYS A 1029 -22.16 14.31 93.10
CA LYS A 1029 -21.79 15.50 92.34
C LYS A 1029 -22.29 15.39 90.90
#